data_AF-A0AA88XEG2-F1
#
_entry.id   AF-A0AA88XEG2-F1
#
_cell.length_a   1.000
_cell.length_b   1.000
_cell.length_c   1.000
_cell.angle_alpha   90.00
_cell.angle_beta   90.00
_cell.angle_gamma   90.00
#
_symmetry.space_group_name_H-M   'P 1'
#
loop_
_entity.id
_entity.type
_entity.pdbx_description
1 polymer ?
#
loop_
_entity_poly.entity_id
_entity_poly.type
_entity_poly.pdbx_seq_one_letter_code
_entity_poly.pdbx_strand_id
1 'polypeptide(L)'
;MYIKTLSNPSRGIFLRAPHGKEHKCDTNELKKILTIISTALTIEHNITISEDYRNRVYQRVKASIKQKCKRCFIQHNWASPRQTSQLHSGRRYVSSCYFKLQNMKSGHSYLPIFLMAAVKNSHSGKTSYKMLSKILMQQVKYGWTEIGGDFNTNSGETSAEIYIQMDPALNFLLDQCSLKELPTDNSWKSEANARINKLRKAPVTINIADTHGGSGYSIELVQMKKDFAFGTAIHMSYMTDSSKKAYQDFVYNNFEWAVPENAMKWRLMEWTKGREKYDWMSALNALLSHGIKVRGHNMFWAVDDHVPAWLNGLSQSQIVAEMKRHVTNMISHTKGKLQHWDVNNENLHGDYFERHTGNPDITNDMFSWIHNLDPNVKLFLNEFNVATWTECTTALKDQALHMKKAGVPLYGIGVQGHFSSSNIDMTTLKYRLDKVAEAGLPIWITELTIKEQDENKKAAALEDVLTLFYSHPAIEGVLLWGFWDGAIYDTQLALANGPNVTPNAAGRKYQNLMKNTWKTYINSQISTSHNVHSNVFMGDYLLNVKHNGQLIHQENFHVGKSGKSLTIHLQGDTIADIFIQMDPTLNFLLDQCSLKELQIDTSWKSKAIARINKVRKSPITIKIKVRGHNMFWGVDSQCPAWLKNMNHSQIVSEMKRHVNSMISHTKGKLQHWDVNNENLHGDFYERYTGNPDVTNDMFTWIHKLEPNVQLFLNEYNVATLSECTTAVKNQALHMKKVGVPLHGIGVQGHFHNSNIDMTTLKYRLDKVAETGLPIWITELTIKEPDENKKASALENVLTLFFSHPAVEGVLLWGFWDGAIYDTDVALANGPNVAANAAGRKYQQLINQSWKSNVNSQMSTNHNVHSSVFRGDYLLNVKHNGRLIHQDNFHVGKSGKSLTINLQGNSSLFSFHNVYLRHKYLVNKR
;
A
#
# COMPACT_ATOMS: atom_id res chain seq x y z
N MET A 1 -43.31 -56.36 33.21
CA MET A 1 -43.78 -56.04 31.85
C MET A 1 -45.30 -56.02 31.89
N TYR A 2 -45.93 -54.91 31.51
CA TYR A 2 -47.36 -54.86 31.21
C TYR A 2 -47.48 -54.45 29.75
N ILE A 3 -48.17 -55.25 28.94
CA ILE A 3 -48.48 -54.95 27.54
C ILE A 3 -49.91 -54.44 27.52
N LYS A 4 -50.11 -53.15 27.23
CA LYS A 4 -51.42 -52.63 26.85
C LYS A 4 -51.40 -52.46 25.34
N THR A 5 -52.24 -53.24 24.66
CA THR A 5 -52.43 -53.22 23.22
C THR A 5 -53.02 -51.87 22.79
N LEU A 6 -52.32 -51.18 21.88
CA LEU A 6 -52.90 -50.11 21.07
C LEU A 6 -52.69 -50.48 19.60
N SER A 7 -53.80 -50.68 18.93
CA SER A 7 -53.96 -51.03 17.53
C SER A 7 -53.59 -49.87 16.60
N ASN A 8 -52.33 -49.79 16.16
CA ASN A 8 -51.98 -49.09 14.92
C ASN A 8 -50.58 -49.52 14.39
N PRO A 9 -50.40 -49.98 13.13
CA PRO A 9 -49.14 -50.60 12.67
C PRO A 9 -47.97 -49.66 12.35
N SER A 10 -48.06 -48.36 12.66
CA SER A 10 -47.13 -47.34 12.11
C SER A 10 -46.34 -46.53 13.15
N ARG A 11 -46.24 -46.97 14.41
CA ARG A 11 -45.39 -46.31 15.42
C ARG A 11 -44.47 -47.31 16.12
N GLY A 12 -43.18 -46.98 16.14
CA GLY A 12 -42.12 -47.79 16.73
C GLY A 12 -42.30 -48.05 18.23
N ILE A 13 -41.79 -49.21 18.67
CA ILE A 13 -41.80 -49.67 20.07
C ILE A 13 -40.95 -48.74 20.94
N PHE A 14 -41.54 -48.15 21.98
CA PHE A 14 -40.81 -47.44 23.03
C PHE A 14 -40.62 -48.33 24.27
N LEU A 15 -39.37 -48.60 24.62
CA LEU A 15 -39.00 -49.23 25.90
C LEU A 15 -38.69 -48.13 26.93
N ARG A 16 -39.44 -48.11 28.03
CA ARG A 16 -39.15 -47.28 29.21
C ARG A 16 -38.71 -48.21 30.34
N ALA A 17 -37.48 -48.07 30.84
CA ALA A 17 -37.00 -48.80 32.01
C ALA A 17 -37.21 -47.95 33.28
N PRO A 18 -37.64 -48.54 34.42
CA PRO A 18 -37.72 -47.84 35.70
C PRO A 18 -36.34 -47.71 36.36
N HIS A 19 -36.24 -46.77 37.29
CA HIS A 19 -35.05 -46.38 38.02
C HIS A 19 -34.24 -47.55 38.63
N GLY A 20 -32.91 -47.41 38.56
CA GLY A 20 -32.00 -47.90 39.60
C GLY A 20 -31.78 -49.41 39.70
N LYS A 21 -30.99 -49.97 38.77
CA LYS A 21 -29.93 -50.98 39.00
C LYS A 21 -29.34 -51.39 37.64
N GLU A 22 -28.02 -51.50 37.58
CA GLU A 22 -27.23 -51.78 36.38
C GLU A 22 -27.43 -53.21 35.86
N HIS A 23 -27.53 -53.37 34.54
CA HIS A 23 -27.21 -54.63 33.86
C HIS A 23 -26.33 -54.34 32.64
N LYS A 24 -25.17 -55.01 32.57
CA LYS A 24 -24.37 -55.12 31.34
C LYS A 24 -25.24 -55.84 30.30
N CYS A 25 -25.50 -55.18 29.17
CA CYS A 25 -26.19 -55.83 28.05
C CYS A 25 -25.20 -56.80 27.39
N ASP A 26 -25.32 -58.10 27.69
CA ASP A 26 -24.54 -59.16 27.07
C ASP A 26 -25.04 -59.40 25.63
N THR A 27 -24.12 -59.33 24.68
CA THR A 27 -24.33 -59.62 23.25
C THR A 27 -25.00 -60.98 23.01
N ASN A 28 -24.84 -61.94 23.93
CA ASN A 28 -25.49 -63.25 23.86
C ASN A 28 -26.95 -63.24 24.32
N GLU A 29 -27.36 -62.35 25.25
CA GLU A 29 -28.77 -62.19 25.62
C GLU A 29 -29.58 -61.52 24.50
N LEU A 30 -29.00 -60.55 23.79
CA LEU A 30 -29.67 -59.87 22.69
C LEU A 30 -29.97 -60.82 21.51
N LYS A 31 -29.03 -61.75 21.25
CA LYS A 31 -29.25 -62.84 20.29
C LYS A 31 -30.36 -63.78 20.75
N LYS A 32 -30.41 -64.15 22.05
CA LYS A 32 -31.51 -64.97 22.60
C LYS A 32 -32.87 -64.29 22.50
N ILE A 33 -32.97 -62.99 22.77
CA ILE A 33 -34.23 -62.23 22.66
C ILE A 33 -34.71 -62.14 21.21
N LEU A 34 -33.81 -61.93 20.24
CA LEU A 34 -34.16 -61.92 18.82
C LEU A 34 -34.59 -63.28 18.30
N THR A 35 -33.99 -64.37 18.80
CA THR A 35 -34.44 -65.73 18.52
C THR A 35 -35.83 -65.99 19.12
N ILE A 36 -36.09 -65.58 20.37
CA ILE A 36 -37.40 -65.74 21.02
C ILE A 36 -38.51 -64.96 20.29
N ILE A 37 -38.24 -63.73 19.84
CA ILE A 37 -39.18 -62.92 19.06
C ILE A 37 -39.45 -63.55 17.68
N SER A 38 -38.40 -64.09 17.03
CA SER A 38 -38.56 -64.79 15.75
C SER A 38 -39.39 -66.08 15.90
N THR A 39 -39.20 -66.82 16.99
CA THR A 39 -39.97 -68.03 17.30
C THR A 39 -41.43 -67.69 17.64
N ALA A 40 -41.69 -66.63 18.43
CA ALA A 40 -43.05 -66.20 18.79
C ALA A 40 -43.86 -65.72 17.56
N LEU A 41 -43.26 -64.94 16.65
CA LEU A 41 -43.91 -64.46 15.43
C LEU A 41 -44.19 -65.58 14.40
N THR A 42 -43.38 -66.65 14.42
CA THR A 42 -43.60 -67.82 13.57
C THR A 42 -44.76 -68.68 14.10
N ILE A 43 -44.89 -68.80 15.44
CA ILE A 43 -45.92 -69.62 16.09
C ILE A 43 -47.30 -68.92 16.12
N GLU A 44 -47.38 -67.61 16.36
CA GLU A 44 -48.67 -66.90 16.49
C GLU A 44 -49.25 -66.35 15.17
N HIS A 45 -48.41 -66.08 14.15
CA HIS A 45 -48.83 -65.37 12.94
C HIS A 45 -48.37 -66.00 11.61
N ASN A 46 -47.67 -67.13 11.65
CA ASN A 46 -47.20 -67.88 10.46
C ASN A 46 -46.34 -67.05 9.48
N ILE A 47 -45.60 -66.07 10.00
CA ILE A 47 -44.70 -65.21 9.21
C ILE A 47 -43.26 -65.71 9.38
N THR A 48 -42.67 -66.22 8.29
CA THR A 48 -41.26 -66.67 8.27
C THR A 48 -40.34 -65.48 8.01
N ILE A 49 -39.60 -65.04 9.03
CA ILE A 49 -38.61 -63.96 8.88
C ILE A 49 -37.30 -64.54 8.33
N SER A 50 -36.86 -64.05 7.17
CA SER A 50 -35.61 -64.51 6.53
C SER A 50 -34.37 -64.17 7.37
N GLU A 51 -33.37 -65.04 7.33
CA GLU A 51 -32.08 -64.90 8.03
C GLU A 51 -31.41 -63.55 7.70
N ASP A 52 -31.58 -63.10 6.46
CA ASP A 52 -31.04 -61.85 5.95
C ASP A 52 -31.72 -60.61 6.54
N TYR A 53 -33.04 -60.68 6.79
CA TYR A 53 -33.76 -59.61 7.51
C TYR A 53 -33.39 -59.57 8.99
N ARG A 54 -33.25 -60.74 9.64
CA ARG A 54 -32.75 -60.85 11.03
C ARG A 54 -31.35 -60.23 11.16
N ASN A 55 -30.45 -60.52 10.23
CA ASN A 55 -29.12 -59.93 10.21
C ASN A 55 -29.16 -58.42 9.97
N ARG A 56 -30.01 -57.90 9.08
CA ARG A 56 -30.15 -56.44 8.88
C ARG A 56 -30.68 -55.72 10.13
N VAL A 57 -31.67 -56.29 10.81
CA VAL A 57 -32.21 -55.72 12.06
C VAL A 57 -31.17 -55.81 13.18
N TYR A 58 -30.48 -56.95 13.31
CA TYR A 58 -29.39 -57.11 14.27
C TYR A 58 -28.27 -56.08 14.02
N GLN A 59 -27.85 -55.86 12.77
CA GLN A 59 -26.82 -54.85 12.46
C GLN A 59 -27.32 -53.42 12.69
N ARG A 60 -28.59 -53.10 12.41
CA ARG A 60 -29.18 -51.78 12.71
C ARG A 60 -29.34 -51.53 14.21
N VAL A 61 -29.76 -52.54 14.98
CA VAL A 61 -29.89 -52.45 16.44
C VAL A 61 -28.51 -52.43 17.09
N LYS A 62 -27.55 -53.24 16.63
CA LYS A 62 -26.15 -53.19 17.06
C LYS A 62 -25.52 -51.83 16.75
N ALA A 63 -25.80 -51.24 15.59
CA ALA A 63 -25.37 -49.89 15.24
C ALA A 63 -26.02 -48.84 16.14
N SER A 64 -27.32 -48.95 16.43
CA SER A 64 -28.05 -48.02 17.29
C SER A 64 -27.70 -48.16 18.78
N ILE A 65 -27.38 -49.37 19.25
CA ILE A 65 -26.84 -49.64 20.60
C ILE A 65 -25.39 -49.15 20.70
N LYS A 66 -24.54 -49.34 19.68
CA LYS A 66 -23.23 -48.66 19.61
C LYS A 66 -23.37 -47.13 19.65
N GLN A 67 -24.46 -46.60 19.09
CA GLN A 67 -24.76 -45.16 19.06
C GLN A 67 -25.38 -44.65 20.38
N LYS A 68 -26.00 -45.52 21.21
CA LYS A 68 -26.64 -45.15 22.49
C LYS A 68 -25.89 -45.59 23.75
N CYS A 69 -24.95 -46.55 23.67
CA CYS A 69 -24.10 -46.99 24.79
C CYS A 69 -22.83 -46.12 24.95
N LYS A 70 -22.97 -44.79 24.93
CA LYS A 70 -21.94 -43.87 25.46
C LYS A 70 -22.25 -43.54 26.92
N ARG A 71 -22.17 -44.54 27.80
CA ARG A 71 -21.81 -44.35 29.21
C ARG A 71 -20.68 -45.33 29.51
N CYS A 72 -19.48 -44.99 29.07
CA CYS A 72 -18.26 -45.68 29.50
C CYS A 72 -17.59 -44.84 30.59
N PHE A 73 -17.50 -45.43 31.78
CA PHE A 73 -16.52 -45.12 32.84
C PHE A 73 -16.12 -43.64 33.00
N ILE A 74 -16.96 -42.89 33.71
CA ILE A 74 -16.54 -41.65 34.37
C ILE A 74 -15.65 -42.09 35.54
N GLN A 75 -14.32 -41.97 35.40
CA GLN A 75 -13.37 -42.31 36.46
C GLN A 75 -13.32 -41.23 37.56
N HIS A 76 -13.73 -40.01 37.22
CA HIS A 76 -13.90 -38.87 38.14
C HIS A 76 -15.06 -37.98 37.70
N ASN A 77 -15.85 -37.46 38.65
CA ASN A 77 -17.08 -36.68 38.38
C ASN A 77 -16.87 -35.43 37.50
N TRP A 78 -15.63 -34.98 37.33
CA TRP A 78 -15.24 -33.80 36.55
C TRP A 78 -14.68 -34.14 35.14
N ALA A 79 -14.60 -35.43 34.76
CA ALA A 79 -14.03 -35.88 33.49
C ALA A 79 -15.00 -36.73 32.66
N SER A 80 -14.97 -36.55 31.34
CA SER A 80 -15.71 -37.38 30.38
C SER A 80 -15.17 -38.81 30.32
N PRO A 81 -15.90 -39.74 29.66
CA PRO A 81 -15.35 -41.03 29.24
C PRO A 81 -13.99 -40.89 28.58
N ARG A 82 -13.06 -41.80 28.90
CA ARG A 82 -11.70 -41.85 28.36
C ARG A 82 -11.53 -43.02 27.41
N GLN A 83 -10.71 -42.85 26.37
CA GLN A 83 -10.25 -43.94 25.52
C GLN A 83 -8.73 -43.87 25.39
N THR A 84 -8.04 -44.94 25.78
CA THR A 84 -6.58 -45.05 25.64
C THR A 84 -6.23 -45.29 24.18
N SER A 85 -5.33 -44.46 23.64
CA SER A 85 -4.76 -44.57 22.30
C SER A 85 -3.25 -44.76 22.39
N GLN A 86 -2.69 -45.64 21.56
CA GLN A 86 -1.24 -45.82 21.46
C GLN A 86 -0.62 -44.69 20.64
N LEU A 87 0.58 -44.26 21.05
CA LEU A 87 1.33 -43.16 20.45
C LEU A 87 2.78 -43.58 20.20
N HIS A 88 3.40 -42.92 19.24
CA HIS A 88 4.83 -42.93 19.02
C HIS A 88 5.47 -41.77 19.77
N SER A 89 6.62 -42.01 20.41
CA SER A 89 7.39 -40.97 21.10
C SER A 89 8.04 -39.99 20.12
N GLY A 90 8.17 -38.72 20.52
CA GLY A 90 8.79 -37.68 19.68
C GLY A 90 7.94 -37.27 18.48
N ARG A 91 6.63 -37.55 18.48
CA ARG A 91 5.70 -37.24 17.40
C ARG A 91 4.67 -36.21 17.85
N ARG A 92 4.07 -35.52 16.87
CA ARG A 92 2.96 -34.60 17.09
C ARG A 92 1.64 -35.34 16.89
N TYR A 93 0.66 -35.04 17.74
CA TYR A 93 -0.70 -35.53 17.58
C TYR A 93 -1.70 -34.38 17.60
N VAL A 94 -2.79 -34.57 16.86
CA VAL A 94 -3.95 -33.69 16.83
C VAL A 94 -5.18 -34.47 17.29
N SER A 95 -6.00 -33.84 18.12
CA SER A 95 -7.26 -34.38 18.58
C SER A 95 -8.40 -33.44 18.22
N SER A 96 -9.55 -34.03 17.91
CA SER A 96 -10.80 -33.31 17.65
C SER A 96 -11.95 -34.17 18.12
N CYS A 97 -12.93 -33.57 18.78
CA CYS A 97 -14.20 -34.20 19.13
C CYS A 97 -15.33 -33.18 19.04
N TYR A 98 -16.54 -33.60 18.71
CA TYR A 98 -17.73 -32.76 18.79
C TYR A 98 -18.43 -32.99 20.12
N PHE A 99 -18.77 -31.90 20.80
CA PHE A 99 -19.56 -31.97 22.03
C PHE A 99 -20.80 -31.09 21.93
N LYS A 100 -21.84 -31.45 22.67
CA LYS A 100 -23.07 -30.66 22.78
C LYS A 100 -23.48 -30.56 24.24
N LEU A 101 -23.43 -29.35 24.79
CA LEU A 101 -23.91 -29.06 26.14
C LEU A 101 -25.44 -29.16 26.19
N GLN A 102 -25.98 -29.81 27.24
CA GLN A 102 -27.42 -30.04 27.39
C GLN A 102 -28.08 -29.15 28.45
N ASN A 103 -27.32 -28.66 29.43
CA ASN A 103 -27.80 -27.75 30.47
C ASN A 103 -26.72 -26.77 30.92
N MET A 104 -27.15 -25.70 31.58
CA MET A 104 -26.29 -24.76 32.28
C MET A 104 -26.38 -24.99 33.80
N LYS A 105 -25.33 -24.59 34.52
CA LYS A 105 -25.37 -24.48 35.98
C LYS A 105 -26.25 -23.30 36.38
N SER A 106 -27.02 -23.44 37.47
CA SER A 106 -27.85 -22.34 37.98
C SER A 106 -27.01 -21.07 38.20
N GLY A 107 -27.55 -19.91 37.84
CA GLY A 107 -26.89 -18.61 37.95
C GLY A 107 -25.77 -18.34 36.93
N HIS A 108 -25.53 -19.25 35.96
CA HIS A 108 -24.49 -19.09 34.95
C HIS A 108 -25.10 -19.09 33.54
N SER A 109 -24.76 -18.08 32.74
CA SER A 109 -25.21 -17.95 31.35
C SER A 109 -24.24 -18.58 30.35
N TYR A 110 -23.00 -18.83 30.75
CA TYR A 110 -21.94 -19.50 29.98
C TYR A 110 -20.93 -20.15 30.93
N LEU A 111 -20.14 -21.13 30.45
CA LEU A 111 -19.12 -21.84 31.25
C LEU A 111 -17.92 -22.27 30.40
N PRO A 112 -16.74 -22.46 31.04
CA PRO A 112 -15.57 -22.96 30.35
C PRO A 112 -15.60 -24.48 30.17
N ILE A 113 -15.11 -24.96 29.02
CA ILE A 113 -14.95 -26.38 28.68
C ILE A 113 -13.50 -26.63 28.27
N PHE A 114 -12.88 -27.67 28.81
CA PHE A 114 -11.47 -27.99 28.59
C PHE A 114 -11.32 -29.36 27.94
N LEU A 115 -10.51 -29.44 26.88
CA LEU A 115 -10.06 -30.73 26.34
C LEU A 115 -8.68 -31.05 26.91
N MET A 116 -8.54 -32.23 27.47
CA MET A 116 -7.33 -32.67 28.17
C MET A 116 -6.80 -33.97 27.56
N ALA A 117 -5.48 -34.15 27.63
CA ALA A 117 -4.79 -35.39 27.34
C ALA A 117 -3.99 -35.85 28.55
N ALA A 118 -4.26 -37.06 29.04
CA ALA A 118 -3.40 -37.74 29.99
C ALA A 118 -2.42 -38.64 29.22
N VAL A 119 -1.16 -38.26 29.12
CA VAL A 119 -0.13 -38.93 28.31
C VAL A 119 0.78 -39.75 29.22
N LYS A 120 0.84 -41.06 28.99
CA LYS A 120 1.62 -41.99 29.81
C LYS A 120 3.00 -42.23 29.21
N ASN A 121 4.01 -42.15 30.06
CA ASN A 121 5.39 -42.48 29.74
C ASN A 121 5.69 -43.93 30.16
N SER A 122 6.02 -44.81 29.21
CA SER A 122 6.29 -46.23 29.48
C SER A 122 7.63 -46.49 30.16
N HIS A 123 8.62 -45.61 29.98
CA HIS A 123 9.93 -45.76 30.63
C HIS A 123 9.85 -45.43 32.13
N SER A 124 9.14 -44.36 32.49
CA SER A 124 9.05 -43.87 33.89
C SER A 124 7.78 -44.28 34.63
N GLY A 125 6.76 -44.78 33.92
CA GLY A 125 5.42 -45.05 34.45
C GLY A 125 4.59 -43.81 34.78
N LYS A 126 5.14 -42.60 34.63
CA LYS A 126 4.46 -41.32 34.96
C LYS A 126 3.46 -40.91 33.88
N THR A 127 2.38 -40.24 34.31
CA THR A 127 1.39 -39.61 33.42
C THR A 127 1.54 -38.09 33.47
N SER A 128 1.70 -37.46 32.30
CA SER A 128 1.65 -36.00 32.13
C SER A 128 0.25 -35.57 31.67
N TYR A 129 -0.23 -34.43 32.14
CA TYR A 129 -1.53 -33.88 31.75
C TYR A 129 -1.33 -32.64 30.89
N LYS A 130 -1.92 -32.62 29.69
CA LYS A 130 -1.79 -31.54 28.71
C LYS A 130 -3.16 -30.98 28.40
N MET A 131 -3.31 -29.66 28.45
CA MET A 131 -4.51 -28.98 27.96
C MET A 131 -4.38 -28.84 26.45
N LEU A 132 -5.40 -29.26 25.71
CA LEU A 132 -5.43 -29.20 24.26
C LEU A 132 -6.33 -28.07 23.75
N SER A 133 -7.41 -27.77 24.48
CA SER A 133 -8.40 -26.77 24.09
C SER A 133 -9.05 -26.13 25.31
N LYS A 134 -9.37 -24.84 25.22
CA LYS A 134 -10.10 -24.08 26.25
C LYS A 134 -11.14 -23.20 25.57
N ILE A 135 -12.42 -23.53 25.74
CA ILE A 135 -13.55 -22.72 25.26
C ILE A 135 -14.18 -22.05 26.47
N LEU A 136 -14.10 -20.73 26.62
CA LEU A 136 -14.54 -20.02 27.83
C LEU A 136 -16.05 -19.76 27.93
N MET A 137 -16.70 -19.50 26.79
CA MET A 137 -18.02 -18.89 26.75
C MET A 137 -19.10 -19.85 26.25
N GLN A 138 -18.98 -21.15 26.53
CA GLN A 138 -19.87 -22.16 25.96
C GLN A 138 -21.29 -22.04 26.53
N GLN A 139 -22.29 -22.09 25.63
CA GLN A 139 -23.71 -22.04 25.96
C GLN A 139 -24.47 -23.25 25.37
N VAL A 140 -25.62 -23.60 25.96
CA VAL A 140 -26.49 -24.70 25.45
C VAL A 140 -26.99 -24.43 24.03
N LYS A 141 -27.29 -23.16 23.71
CA LYS A 141 -27.86 -22.75 22.40
C LYS A 141 -26.93 -22.98 21.22
N TYR A 142 -25.62 -23.10 21.45
CA TYR A 142 -24.64 -23.34 20.39
C TYR A 142 -24.75 -24.73 19.77
N GLY A 143 -25.29 -25.70 20.51
CA GLY A 143 -25.49 -27.06 20.01
C GLY A 143 -24.16 -27.82 19.86
N TRP A 144 -24.03 -28.59 18.78
CA TRP A 144 -22.79 -29.31 18.49
C TRP A 144 -21.67 -28.33 18.16
N THR A 145 -20.60 -28.38 18.95
CA THR A 145 -19.40 -27.54 18.85
C THR A 145 -18.19 -28.46 18.79
N GLU A 146 -17.22 -28.16 17.92
CA GLU A 146 -15.97 -28.91 17.93
C GLU A 146 -15.16 -28.52 19.16
N ILE A 147 -14.31 -29.41 19.64
CA ILE A 147 -13.28 -29.09 20.61
C ILE A 147 -12.07 -29.93 20.25
N GLY A 148 -10.92 -29.29 20.08
CA GLY A 148 -9.77 -29.92 19.48
C GLY A 148 -8.49 -29.12 19.69
N GLY A 149 -7.37 -29.80 19.54
CA GLY A 149 -6.05 -29.25 19.76
C GLY A 149 -4.94 -30.20 19.36
N ASP A 150 -3.69 -29.77 19.51
CA ASP A 150 -2.48 -30.49 19.18
C ASP A 150 -1.52 -30.59 20.37
N PHE A 151 -0.70 -31.64 20.43
CA PHE A 151 0.36 -31.80 21.43
C PHE A 151 1.51 -32.67 20.91
N ASN A 152 2.71 -32.42 21.44
CA ASN A 152 3.89 -33.25 21.20
C ASN A 152 4.01 -34.37 22.24
N THR A 153 4.49 -35.53 21.82
CA THR A 153 4.97 -36.58 22.72
C THR A 153 6.46 -36.41 23.00
N ASN A 154 6.86 -36.57 24.25
CA ASN A 154 8.25 -36.62 24.67
C ASN A 154 8.81 -38.05 24.52
N SER A 155 10.12 -38.21 24.71
CA SER A 155 10.76 -39.54 24.74
C SER A 155 10.12 -40.45 25.80
N GLY A 156 9.69 -41.64 25.39
CA GLY A 156 9.02 -42.62 26.25
C GLY A 156 7.52 -42.40 26.45
N GLU A 157 6.94 -41.29 25.98
CA GLU A 157 5.48 -41.13 25.94
C GLU A 157 4.88 -41.99 24.81
N THR A 158 4.05 -42.97 25.18
CA THR A 158 3.63 -44.08 24.29
C THR A 158 2.12 -44.33 24.29
N SER A 159 1.35 -43.67 25.15
CA SER A 159 -0.12 -43.70 25.06
C SER A 159 -0.73 -42.42 25.61
N ALA A 160 -1.94 -42.09 25.17
CA ALA A 160 -2.72 -41.00 25.73
C ALA A 160 -4.20 -41.33 25.86
N GLU A 161 -4.83 -40.73 26.87
CA GLU A 161 -6.27 -40.70 27.07
C GLU A 161 -6.78 -39.28 26.90
N ILE A 162 -7.67 -39.09 25.92
CA ILE A 162 -8.32 -37.80 25.68
C ILE A 162 -9.63 -37.74 26.44
N TYR A 163 -9.90 -36.62 27.12
CA TYR A 163 -11.14 -36.40 27.85
C TYR A 163 -11.50 -34.93 27.96
N ILE A 164 -12.79 -34.64 28.08
CA ILE A 164 -13.29 -33.31 28.42
C ILE A 164 -13.34 -33.17 29.93
N GLN A 165 -12.80 -32.07 30.44
CA GLN A 165 -12.91 -31.65 31.82
C GLN A 165 -13.94 -30.52 31.95
N MET A 166 -14.92 -30.70 32.82
CA MET A 166 -16.01 -29.73 33.05
C MET A 166 -16.64 -29.87 34.45
N ASP A 167 -17.51 -28.92 34.81
CA ASP A 167 -18.27 -28.96 36.06
C ASP A 167 -19.18 -30.22 36.11
N PRO A 168 -19.15 -31.01 37.20
CA PRO A 168 -19.95 -32.23 37.34
C PRO A 168 -21.47 -32.05 37.22
N ALA A 169 -21.98 -30.83 37.42
CA ALA A 169 -23.41 -30.53 37.29
C ALA A 169 -23.89 -30.44 35.83
N LEU A 170 -22.98 -30.52 34.85
CA LEU A 170 -23.28 -30.39 33.44
C LEU A 170 -23.48 -31.74 32.76
N ASN A 171 -24.49 -31.81 31.89
CA ASN A 171 -24.73 -32.91 30.98
C ASN A 171 -24.32 -32.49 29.57
N PHE A 172 -23.72 -33.42 28.84
CA PHE A 172 -23.26 -33.19 27.49
C PHE A 172 -23.29 -34.48 26.68
N LEU A 173 -23.32 -34.32 25.36
CA LEU A 173 -23.14 -35.40 24.40
C LEU A 173 -21.75 -35.26 23.78
N LEU A 174 -21.13 -36.38 23.42
CA LEU A 174 -19.87 -36.44 22.67
C LEU A 174 -20.06 -37.23 21.39
N ASP A 175 -19.45 -36.78 20.30
CA ASP A 175 -19.37 -37.54 19.07
C ASP A 175 -18.15 -37.24 18.21
N GLN A 176 -17.82 -38.15 17.29
CA GLN A 176 -16.72 -37.99 16.32
C GLN A 176 -15.36 -37.65 16.93
N CYS A 177 -15.06 -38.15 18.14
CA CYS A 177 -13.74 -38.00 18.74
C CYS A 177 -12.67 -38.74 17.92
N SER A 178 -11.53 -38.09 17.70
CA SER A 178 -10.37 -38.65 17.00
C SER A 178 -9.06 -38.17 17.61
N LEU A 179 -8.02 -38.98 17.44
CA LEU A 179 -6.63 -38.67 17.76
C LEU A 179 -5.78 -39.18 16.59
N LYS A 180 -5.01 -38.30 15.97
CA LYS A 180 -4.23 -38.60 14.77
C LYS A 180 -2.82 -38.05 14.90
N GLU A 181 -1.84 -38.79 14.40
CA GLU A 181 -0.48 -38.28 14.28
C GLU A 181 -0.42 -37.21 13.18
N LEU A 182 0.31 -36.12 13.43
CA LEU A 182 0.60 -35.07 12.46
C LEU A 182 2.07 -35.20 12.04
N PRO A 183 2.36 -35.85 10.90
CA PRO A 183 3.74 -36.07 10.48
C PRO A 183 4.41 -34.76 10.06
N THR A 184 5.70 -34.64 10.36
CA THR A 184 6.52 -33.51 9.90
C THR A 184 6.58 -33.49 8.37
N ASP A 185 6.26 -32.34 7.79
CA ASP A 185 6.37 -32.10 6.36
C ASP A 185 7.68 -31.39 6.01
N ASN A 186 8.63 -32.11 5.43
CA ASN A 186 9.91 -31.54 4.98
C ASN A 186 9.80 -30.82 3.61
N SER A 187 8.70 -31.03 2.89
CA SER A 187 8.41 -30.40 1.60
C SER A 187 7.56 -29.13 1.72
N TRP A 188 7.16 -28.75 2.95
CA TRP A 188 6.18 -27.68 3.17
C TRP A 188 6.49 -26.38 2.42
N LYS A 189 7.78 -26.02 2.30
CA LYS A 189 8.21 -24.76 1.67
C LYS A 189 8.10 -24.79 0.14
N SER A 190 8.42 -25.92 -0.51
CA SER A 190 8.21 -26.06 -1.96
C SER A 190 6.73 -26.09 -2.30
N GLU A 191 5.92 -26.76 -1.49
CA GLU A 191 4.46 -26.74 -1.62
C GLU A 191 3.87 -25.35 -1.36
N ALA A 192 4.39 -24.61 -0.37
CA ALA A 192 3.98 -23.24 -0.10
C ALA A 192 4.27 -22.33 -1.30
N ASN A 193 5.44 -22.46 -1.94
CA ASN A 193 5.76 -21.72 -3.15
C ASN A 193 4.84 -22.10 -4.33
N ALA A 194 4.51 -23.39 -4.48
CA ALA A 194 3.53 -23.83 -5.48
C ALA A 194 2.13 -23.23 -5.21
N ARG A 195 1.70 -23.20 -3.94
CA ARG A 195 0.46 -22.55 -3.52
C ARG A 195 0.49 -21.04 -3.74
N ILE A 196 1.60 -20.34 -3.45
CA ILE A 196 1.74 -18.91 -3.74
C ILE A 196 1.55 -18.67 -5.23
N ASN A 197 2.22 -19.44 -6.09
CA ASN A 197 2.03 -19.33 -7.54
C ASN A 197 0.59 -19.57 -7.97
N LYS A 198 -0.12 -20.52 -7.33
CA LYS A 198 -1.52 -20.82 -7.64
C LYS A 198 -2.53 -19.79 -7.10
N LEU A 199 -2.29 -19.28 -5.90
CA LEU A 199 -3.27 -18.48 -5.13
C LEU A 199 -3.04 -16.99 -5.24
N ARG A 200 -1.80 -16.56 -5.49
CA ARG A 200 -1.38 -15.16 -5.47
C ARG A 200 -1.02 -14.64 -6.83
N LYS A 201 -0.92 -15.52 -7.83
CA LYS A 201 -0.77 -15.14 -9.22
C LYS A 201 -2.04 -15.48 -9.99
N ALA A 202 -2.32 -14.69 -11.00
CA ALA A 202 -3.40 -14.93 -11.95
C ALA A 202 -2.86 -14.76 -13.37
N PRO A 203 -3.48 -15.41 -14.36
CA PRO A 203 -3.07 -15.26 -15.74
C PRO A 203 -3.33 -13.83 -16.21
N VAL A 204 -2.34 -13.26 -16.84
CA VAL A 204 -2.48 -12.06 -17.66
C VAL A 204 -2.17 -12.44 -19.09
N THR A 205 -3.12 -12.14 -19.97
CA THR A 205 -2.95 -12.23 -21.41
C THR A 205 -3.02 -10.82 -21.96
N ILE A 206 -1.93 -10.35 -22.52
CA ILE A 206 -1.88 -9.07 -23.23
C ILE A 206 -1.79 -9.43 -24.71
N ASN A 207 -2.89 -9.23 -25.43
CA ASN A 207 -2.93 -9.35 -26.87
C ASN A 207 -2.68 -7.96 -27.44
N ILE A 208 -1.68 -7.84 -28.31
CA ILE A 208 -1.47 -6.61 -29.07
C ILE A 208 -2.14 -6.85 -30.43
N ALA A 209 -3.30 -6.24 -30.64
CA ALA A 209 -3.95 -6.22 -31.94
C ALA A 209 -3.19 -5.29 -32.89
N ASP A 210 -3.35 -5.52 -34.20
CA ASP A 210 -2.91 -4.60 -35.27
C ASP A 210 -1.39 -4.43 -35.45
N THR A 211 -0.59 -5.41 -35.03
CA THR A 211 0.88 -5.40 -35.19
C THR A 211 1.38 -5.46 -36.64
N HIS A 212 0.48 -5.65 -37.62
CA HIS A 212 0.77 -5.74 -39.06
C HIS A 212 1.97 -6.65 -39.45
N GLY A 213 2.29 -7.66 -38.63
CA GLY A 213 3.44 -8.54 -38.85
C GLY A 213 4.81 -7.87 -38.66
N GLY A 214 4.88 -6.68 -38.04
CA GLY A 214 6.12 -5.95 -37.77
C GLY A 214 6.87 -6.48 -36.55
N SER A 215 8.20 -6.61 -36.68
CA SER A 215 9.11 -6.86 -35.55
C SER A 215 9.35 -5.57 -34.73
N GLY A 216 9.91 -5.71 -33.52
CA GLY A 216 10.36 -4.58 -32.70
C GLY A 216 9.45 -4.18 -31.54
N TYR A 217 8.30 -4.84 -31.35
CA TYR A 217 7.44 -4.58 -30.19
C TYR A 217 7.97 -5.27 -28.92
N SER A 218 7.89 -4.57 -27.79
CA SER A 218 8.14 -5.13 -26.46
C SER A 218 7.10 -4.65 -25.46
N ILE A 219 6.93 -5.36 -24.37
CA ILE A 219 6.19 -4.87 -23.21
C ILE A 219 7.09 -4.80 -22.00
N GLU A 220 6.78 -3.85 -21.12
CA GLU A 220 7.25 -3.80 -19.75
C GLU A 220 6.02 -3.74 -18.82
N LEU A 221 5.83 -4.79 -18.03
CA LEU A 221 4.74 -4.89 -17.07
C LEU A 221 5.30 -4.77 -15.65
N VAL A 222 4.91 -3.71 -14.93
CA VAL A 222 5.42 -3.39 -13.60
C VAL A 222 4.30 -3.48 -12.58
N GLN A 223 4.46 -4.35 -11.58
CA GLN A 223 3.53 -4.38 -10.45
C GLN A 223 3.76 -3.17 -9.54
N MET A 224 2.70 -2.38 -9.34
CA MET A 224 2.72 -1.14 -8.56
C MET A 224 2.25 -1.36 -7.12
N LYS A 225 1.15 -2.10 -6.94
CA LYS A 225 0.59 -2.46 -5.63
C LYS A 225 0.20 -3.92 -5.59
N LYS A 226 0.16 -4.51 -4.39
CA LYS A 226 -0.25 -5.90 -4.20
C LYS A 226 -1.72 -5.95 -3.79
N ASP A 227 -2.41 -6.97 -4.27
CA ASP A 227 -3.75 -7.29 -3.75
C ASP A 227 -3.70 -7.81 -2.33
N PHE A 228 -2.66 -8.59 -2.03
CA PHE A 228 -2.43 -9.10 -0.70
C PHE A 228 -1.84 -8.03 0.20
N ALA A 229 -2.43 -7.86 1.36
CA ALA A 229 -2.06 -6.79 2.26
C ALA A 229 -0.78 -7.10 3.05
N PHE A 230 0.19 -6.19 2.94
CA PHE A 230 1.35 -6.14 3.82
C PHE A 230 1.44 -4.77 4.48
N GLY A 231 1.64 -4.77 5.80
CA GLY A 231 1.73 -3.52 6.54
C GLY A 231 2.34 -3.65 7.92
N THR A 232 2.17 -2.61 8.74
CA THR A 232 2.80 -2.56 10.06
C THR A 232 2.01 -1.72 11.07
N ALA A 233 2.20 -2.01 12.36
CA ALA A 233 1.80 -1.13 13.44
C ALA A 233 2.65 0.13 13.47
N ILE A 234 2.00 1.26 13.71
CA ILE A 234 2.62 2.58 13.66
C ILE A 234 2.36 3.39 14.92
N HIS A 235 3.38 4.13 15.34
CA HIS A 235 3.23 5.16 16.35
C HIS A 235 2.67 6.42 15.70
N MET A 236 1.36 6.68 15.86
CA MET A 236 0.64 7.70 15.08
C MET A 236 1.30 9.09 15.13
N SER A 237 1.79 9.53 16.29
CA SER A 237 2.41 10.86 16.42
C SER A 237 3.68 11.03 15.55
N TYR A 238 4.38 9.94 15.21
CA TYR A 238 5.60 10.02 14.38
C TYR A 238 5.27 10.31 12.91
N MET A 239 4.04 10.05 12.46
CA MET A 239 3.63 10.33 11.09
C MET A 239 3.46 11.82 10.78
N THR A 240 3.42 12.66 11.82
CA THR A 240 3.29 14.13 11.69
C THR A 240 4.44 14.90 12.33
N ASP A 241 5.38 14.22 12.99
CA ASP A 241 6.56 14.83 13.60
C ASP A 241 7.66 15.07 12.55
N SER A 242 8.01 16.33 12.29
CA SER A 242 9.04 16.69 11.31
C SER A 242 10.43 16.12 11.61
N SER A 243 10.73 15.79 12.87
CA SER A 243 12.00 15.16 13.27
C SER A 243 12.06 13.67 12.94
N LYS A 244 10.92 13.02 12.68
CA LYS A 244 10.79 11.57 12.41
C LYS A 244 10.71 11.24 10.92
N LYS A 245 11.32 12.07 10.06
CA LYS A 245 11.21 11.92 8.60
C LYS A 245 11.71 10.56 8.08
N ALA A 246 12.79 10.02 8.66
CA ALA A 246 13.29 8.70 8.28
C ALA A 246 12.28 7.57 8.57
N TYR A 247 11.55 7.65 9.69
CA TYR A 247 10.48 6.69 10.02
C TYR A 247 9.31 6.80 9.03
N GLN A 248 8.86 8.02 8.74
CA GLN A 248 7.79 8.28 7.76
C GLN A 248 8.15 7.73 6.38
N ASP A 249 9.35 8.06 5.88
CA ASP A 249 9.81 7.59 4.58
C ASP A 249 9.95 6.07 4.54
N PHE A 250 10.38 5.44 5.64
CA PHE A 250 10.41 3.98 5.73
C PHE A 250 9.00 3.41 5.62
N VAL A 251 8.02 3.99 6.33
CA VAL A 251 6.63 3.53 6.29
C VAL A 251 6.07 3.60 4.86
N TYR A 252 6.16 4.77 4.23
CA TYR A 252 5.58 4.99 2.89
C TYR A 252 6.26 4.15 1.79
N ASN A 253 7.53 3.78 1.95
CA ASN A 253 8.28 3.02 0.94
C ASN A 253 8.21 1.49 1.09
N ASN A 254 7.64 0.97 2.18
CA ASN A 254 7.72 -0.47 2.49
C ASN A 254 6.39 -1.12 2.87
N PHE A 255 5.34 -0.33 3.13
CA PHE A 255 4.05 -0.84 3.58
C PHE A 255 2.92 -0.23 2.76
N GLU A 256 1.86 -1.01 2.53
CA GLU A 256 0.62 -0.56 1.88
C GLU A 256 -0.55 -0.47 2.87
N TRP A 257 -0.36 -1.05 4.06
CA TRP A 257 -1.31 -1.05 5.17
C TRP A 257 -0.65 -0.57 6.47
N ALA A 258 -1.45 0.02 7.35
CA ALA A 258 -1.04 0.41 8.69
C ALA A 258 -2.11 0.11 9.74
N VAL A 259 -1.69 -0.02 10.99
CA VAL A 259 -2.57 -0.12 12.17
C VAL A 259 -2.05 0.81 13.27
N PRO A 260 -2.88 1.70 13.85
CA PRO A 260 -2.47 2.51 14.99
C PRO A 260 -2.18 1.62 16.19
N GLU A 261 -0.93 1.59 16.67
CA GLU A 261 -0.51 0.63 17.71
C GLU A 261 -1.29 0.81 19.03
N ASN A 262 -1.50 2.08 19.43
CA ASN A 262 -2.11 2.42 20.72
C ASN A 262 -3.16 3.54 20.64
N ALA A 263 -3.10 4.39 19.62
CA ALA A 263 -3.84 5.66 19.61
C ALA A 263 -5.38 5.51 19.58
N MET A 264 -5.90 4.37 19.15
CA MET A 264 -7.35 4.11 19.05
C MET A 264 -7.90 3.21 20.16
N LYS A 265 -7.06 2.69 21.08
CA LYS A 265 -7.52 1.83 22.18
C LYS A 265 -8.33 2.65 23.19
N TRP A 266 -9.55 2.21 23.52
CA TRP A 266 -10.49 3.00 24.33
C TRP A 266 -9.90 3.48 25.66
N ARG A 267 -9.22 2.61 26.43
CA ARG A 267 -8.57 2.99 27.70
C ARG A 267 -7.55 4.13 27.54
N LEU A 268 -6.79 4.17 26.44
CA LEU A 268 -5.77 5.20 26.22
C LEU A 268 -6.37 6.48 25.64
N MET A 269 -7.37 6.32 24.78
CA MET A 269 -8.10 7.40 24.13
C MET A 269 -8.96 8.18 25.14
N GLU A 270 -9.59 7.48 26.08
CA GLU A 270 -10.47 8.03 27.11
C GLU A 270 -10.06 7.57 28.51
N TRP A 271 -8.83 7.90 28.92
CA TRP A 271 -8.31 7.54 30.24
C TRP A 271 -9.17 8.11 31.39
N THR A 272 -9.72 9.30 31.20
CA THR A 272 -10.66 9.95 32.12
C THR A 272 -11.99 10.12 31.40
N LYS A 273 -13.09 9.68 32.03
CA LYS A 273 -14.44 9.78 31.47
C LYS A 273 -14.73 11.17 30.91
N GLY A 274 -15.19 11.23 29.66
CA GLY A 274 -15.54 12.46 28.96
C GLY A 274 -14.36 13.28 28.43
N ARG A 275 -13.11 12.80 28.55
CA ARG A 275 -11.90 13.45 28.02
C ARG A 275 -11.25 12.61 26.91
N GLU A 276 -12.00 12.42 25.83
CA GLU A 276 -11.58 11.69 24.64
C GLU A 276 -10.47 12.44 23.86
N LYS A 277 -9.48 11.70 23.33
CA LYS A 277 -8.36 12.25 22.55
C LYS A 277 -8.38 11.75 21.11
N TYR A 278 -8.36 12.68 20.16
CA TYR A 278 -8.36 12.40 18.71
C TYR A 278 -7.14 12.99 17.99
N ASP A 279 -6.03 13.17 18.71
CA ASP A 279 -4.77 13.76 18.21
C ASP A 279 -4.09 12.95 17.10
N TRP A 280 -4.52 11.70 16.89
CA TRP A 280 -4.09 10.81 15.81
C TRP A 280 -4.76 11.09 14.45
N MET A 281 -5.77 11.95 14.37
CA MET A 281 -6.53 12.21 13.14
C MET A 281 -5.68 12.82 12.02
N SER A 282 -4.72 13.69 12.36
CA SER A 282 -3.78 14.28 11.39
C SER A 282 -2.89 13.21 10.76
N ALA A 283 -2.35 12.31 11.58
CA ALA A 283 -1.57 11.16 11.16
C ALA A 283 -2.38 10.17 10.31
N LEU A 284 -3.64 9.90 10.69
CA LEU A 284 -4.55 9.08 9.88
C LEU A 284 -4.71 9.68 8.48
N ASN A 285 -4.99 10.99 8.40
CA ASN A 285 -5.14 11.66 7.11
C ASN A 285 -3.83 11.64 6.27
N ALA A 286 -2.67 11.74 6.92
CA ALA A 286 -1.37 11.64 6.27
C ALA A 286 -1.12 10.25 5.66
N LEU A 287 -1.48 9.17 6.37
CA LEU A 287 -1.40 7.81 5.84
C LEU A 287 -2.31 7.63 4.62
N LEU A 288 -3.57 8.07 4.73
CA LEU A 288 -4.55 7.98 3.66
C LEU A 288 -4.13 8.80 2.43
N SER A 289 -3.52 9.97 2.61
CA SER A 289 -3.02 10.77 1.49
C SER A 289 -1.85 10.13 0.75
N HIS A 290 -1.09 9.24 1.42
CA HIS A 290 -0.05 8.41 0.81
C HIS A 290 -0.58 7.07 0.30
N GLY A 291 -1.90 6.87 0.29
CA GLY A 291 -2.54 5.65 -0.21
C GLY A 291 -2.38 4.43 0.69
N ILE A 292 -2.02 4.63 1.96
CA ILE A 292 -1.91 3.58 2.97
C ILE A 292 -3.31 3.27 3.53
N LYS A 293 -3.73 2.00 3.42
CA LYS A 293 -4.99 1.52 4.01
C LYS A 293 -4.81 1.34 5.52
N VAL A 294 -5.82 1.68 6.31
CA VAL A 294 -5.71 1.61 7.78
C VAL A 294 -6.74 0.65 8.39
N ARG A 295 -6.26 -0.21 9.28
CA ARG A 295 -7.08 -1.00 10.21
C ARG A 295 -7.21 -0.25 11.53
N GLY A 296 -8.43 -0.09 12.03
CA GLY A 296 -8.69 0.41 13.38
C GLY A 296 -8.41 -0.68 14.42
N HIS A 297 -7.62 -0.34 15.42
CA HIS A 297 -7.26 -1.25 16.51
C HIS A 297 -7.21 -0.48 17.84
N ASN A 298 -8.11 -0.76 18.78
CA ASN A 298 -9.31 -1.59 18.69
C ASN A 298 -10.50 -0.82 19.28
N MET A 299 -11.73 -1.23 18.94
CA MET A 299 -12.93 -0.56 19.48
C MET A 299 -13.16 -0.94 20.95
N PHE A 300 -12.96 -2.21 21.29
CA PHE A 300 -13.05 -2.74 22.64
C PHE A 300 -11.92 -3.73 22.90
N TRP A 301 -11.54 -3.89 24.17
CA TRP A 301 -10.60 -4.92 24.62
C TRP A 301 -11.11 -5.48 25.94
N ALA A 302 -11.59 -6.72 25.93
CA ALA A 302 -12.37 -7.30 27.03
C ALA A 302 -11.54 -7.81 28.23
N VAL A 303 -10.21 -7.69 28.18
CA VAL A 303 -9.31 -8.00 29.29
C VAL A 303 -9.37 -6.86 30.30
N ASP A 304 -9.60 -7.15 31.59
CA ASP A 304 -9.90 -6.14 32.63
C ASP A 304 -8.86 -4.99 32.66
N ASP A 305 -7.57 -5.31 32.51
CA ASP A 305 -6.48 -4.32 32.47
C ASP A 305 -6.44 -3.45 31.21
N HIS A 306 -7.29 -3.69 30.22
CA HIS A 306 -7.34 -2.91 28.99
C HIS A 306 -8.64 -2.11 28.83
N VAL A 307 -9.54 -2.22 29.80
CA VAL A 307 -10.79 -1.45 29.87
C VAL A 307 -10.56 -0.12 30.60
N PRO A 308 -11.23 0.99 30.21
CA PRO A 308 -11.19 2.23 30.98
C PRO A 308 -11.63 2.01 32.44
N ALA A 309 -10.75 2.30 33.41
CA ALA A 309 -10.99 2.01 34.82
C ALA A 309 -12.24 2.72 35.41
N TRP A 310 -12.65 3.85 34.81
CA TRP A 310 -13.84 4.60 35.23
C TRP A 310 -15.17 3.91 34.88
N LEU A 311 -15.15 2.82 34.11
CA LEU A 311 -16.33 1.98 33.90
C LEU A 311 -16.66 1.14 35.14
N ASN A 312 -15.68 0.90 36.01
CA ASN A 312 -15.88 0.13 37.23
C ASN A 312 -16.80 0.88 38.20
N GLY A 313 -17.79 0.16 38.74
CA GLY A 313 -18.81 0.72 39.64
C GLY A 313 -20.05 1.29 38.93
N LEU A 314 -20.07 1.32 37.59
CA LEU A 314 -21.28 1.62 36.84
C LEU A 314 -22.24 0.43 36.83
N SER A 315 -23.55 0.72 36.75
CA SER A 315 -24.58 -0.31 36.53
C SER A 315 -24.49 -0.91 35.12
N GLN A 316 -25.08 -2.10 34.94
CA GLN A 316 -25.12 -2.80 33.64
C GLN A 316 -25.62 -1.89 32.50
N SER A 317 -26.73 -1.18 32.72
CA SER A 317 -27.30 -0.27 31.72
C SER A 317 -26.43 0.95 31.42
N GLN A 318 -25.71 1.47 32.43
CA GLN A 318 -24.76 2.56 32.23
C GLN A 318 -23.56 2.13 31.39
N ILE A 319 -23.03 0.92 31.62
CA ILE A 319 -21.93 0.38 30.82
C ILE A 319 -22.35 0.24 29.36
N VAL A 320 -23.51 -0.36 29.10
CA VAL A 320 -24.05 -0.47 27.72
C VAL A 320 -24.23 0.90 27.06
N ALA A 321 -24.70 1.90 27.81
CA ALA A 321 -24.86 3.25 27.30
C ALA A 321 -23.51 3.89 26.91
N GLU A 322 -22.48 3.74 27.74
CA GLU A 322 -21.12 4.25 27.46
C GLU A 322 -20.47 3.53 26.28
N MET A 323 -20.69 2.21 26.14
CA MET A 323 -20.21 1.45 24.98
C MET A 323 -20.84 1.96 23.67
N LYS A 324 -22.15 2.20 23.66
CA LYS A 324 -22.85 2.77 22.48
C LYS A 324 -22.39 4.19 22.17
N ARG A 325 -22.18 5.01 23.20
CA ARG A 325 -21.62 6.37 23.04
C ARG A 325 -20.22 6.31 22.43
N HIS A 326 -19.35 5.44 22.95
CA HIS A 326 -17.99 5.25 22.44
C HIS A 326 -18.00 4.84 20.96
N VAL A 327 -18.80 3.84 20.59
CA VAL A 327 -18.96 3.41 19.19
C VAL A 327 -19.44 4.56 18.30
N THR A 328 -20.46 5.30 18.74
CA THR A 328 -21.00 6.44 17.98
C THR A 328 -19.92 7.51 17.74
N ASN A 329 -19.17 7.86 18.79
CA ASN A 329 -18.10 8.85 18.70
C ASN A 329 -16.96 8.38 17.80
N MET A 330 -16.47 7.15 17.98
CA MET A 330 -15.39 6.59 17.16
C MET A 330 -15.77 6.49 15.68
N ILE A 331 -16.98 6.01 15.37
CA ILE A 331 -17.43 5.88 13.99
C ILE A 331 -17.66 7.26 13.34
N SER A 332 -18.13 8.28 14.08
CA SER A 332 -18.25 9.63 13.52
C SER A 332 -16.92 10.20 12.99
N HIS A 333 -15.78 9.82 13.59
CA HIS A 333 -14.46 10.25 13.16
C HIS A 333 -13.84 9.39 12.05
N THR A 334 -14.21 8.11 12.02
CA THR A 334 -13.52 7.06 11.23
C THR A 334 -14.33 6.53 10.04
N LYS A 335 -15.63 6.83 9.97
CA LYS A 335 -16.51 6.39 8.88
C LYS A 335 -15.94 6.73 7.51
N GLY A 336 -15.84 5.73 6.65
CA GLY A 336 -15.27 5.85 5.30
C GLY A 336 -13.75 6.07 5.22
N LYS A 337 -13.02 6.01 6.35
CA LYS A 337 -11.56 6.17 6.40
C LYS A 337 -10.81 4.87 6.68
N LEU A 338 -11.40 4.00 7.50
CA LEU A 338 -10.81 2.72 7.88
C LEU A 338 -11.35 1.61 6.99
N GLN A 339 -10.48 0.66 6.64
CA GLN A 339 -10.92 -0.52 5.90
C GLN A 339 -11.52 -1.55 6.86
N HIS A 340 -10.85 -1.75 8.00
CA HIS A 340 -11.13 -2.81 8.96
C HIS A 340 -11.26 -2.24 10.37
N TRP A 341 -12.00 -2.95 11.24
CA TRP A 341 -12.01 -2.76 12.69
C TRP A 341 -11.80 -4.08 13.41
N ASP A 342 -10.81 -4.11 14.31
CA ASP A 342 -10.75 -5.09 15.38
C ASP A 342 -11.79 -4.67 16.44
N VAL A 343 -12.92 -5.41 16.52
CA VAL A 343 -14.10 -4.96 17.27
C VAL A 343 -13.91 -5.15 18.76
N ASN A 344 -13.70 -6.39 19.20
CA ASN A 344 -13.39 -6.71 20.57
C ASN A 344 -12.13 -7.59 20.53
N ASN A 345 -11.07 -7.06 21.15
CA ASN A 345 -9.75 -7.66 21.15
C ASN A 345 -9.66 -8.67 22.29
N GLU A 346 -9.14 -9.86 21.99
CA GLU A 346 -8.77 -10.88 22.98
C GLU A 346 -9.93 -11.41 23.85
N ASN A 347 -11.12 -11.51 23.25
CA ASN A 347 -12.32 -12.14 23.81
C ASN A 347 -12.12 -13.54 24.41
N LEU A 348 -11.22 -14.36 23.87
CA LEU A 348 -10.91 -15.68 24.44
C LEU A 348 -10.11 -15.60 25.75
N HIS A 349 -9.68 -14.40 26.13
CA HIS A 349 -8.81 -14.15 27.27
C HIS A 349 -9.43 -13.18 28.28
N GLY A 350 -10.50 -12.46 27.91
CA GLY A 350 -11.26 -11.60 28.81
C GLY A 350 -12.75 -11.54 28.46
N ASP A 351 -13.60 -11.49 29.48
CA ASP A 351 -15.06 -11.46 29.39
C ASP A 351 -15.66 -10.25 30.15
N TYR A 352 -14.90 -9.15 30.28
CA TYR A 352 -15.31 -7.97 31.06
C TYR A 352 -16.72 -7.51 30.69
N PHE A 353 -17.00 -7.32 29.40
CA PHE A 353 -18.26 -6.75 28.95
C PHE A 353 -19.43 -7.71 29.20
N GLU A 354 -19.23 -9.01 28.97
CA GLU A 354 -20.24 -10.03 29.22
C GLU A 354 -20.63 -10.08 30.71
N ARG A 355 -19.63 -10.11 31.61
CA ARG A 355 -19.87 -10.10 33.07
C ARG A 355 -20.55 -8.84 33.56
N HIS A 356 -20.07 -7.67 33.11
CA HIS A 356 -20.52 -6.39 33.66
C HIS A 356 -21.79 -5.84 33.00
N THR A 357 -22.21 -6.38 31.85
CA THR A 357 -23.52 -6.08 31.26
C THR A 357 -24.56 -7.16 31.55
N GLY A 358 -24.15 -8.35 32.02
CA GLY A 358 -25.02 -9.50 32.20
C GLY A 358 -25.49 -10.14 30.89
N ASN A 359 -25.03 -9.63 29.74
CA ASN A 359 -25.41 -10.11 28.42
C ASN A 359 -24.28 -10.97 27.83
N PRO A 360 -24.45 -12.30 27.73
CA PRO A 360 -23.43 -13.18 27.16
C PRO A 360 -23.24 -13.01 25.64
N ASP A 361 -24.13 -12.26 24.98
CA ASP A 361 -24.07 -11.95 23.54
C ASP A 361 -23.67 -10.49 23.28
N ILE A 362 -23.18 -9.75 24.27
CA ILE A 362 -22.85 -8.32 24.11
C ILE A 362 -21.84 -8.06 22.98
N THR A 363 -20.91 -8.99 22.74
CA THR A 363 -19.99 -8.91 21.61
C THR A 363 -20.72 -8.95 20.26
N ASN A 364 -21.82 -9.71 20.12
CA ASN A 364 -22.65 -9.69 18.90
C ASN A 364 -23.31 -8.30 18.70
N ASP A 365 -23.73 -7.68 19.79
CA ASP A 365 -24.32 -6.34 19.76
C ASP A 365 -23.28 -5.29 19.35
N MET A 366 -22.03 -5.38 19.84
CA MET A 366 -20.94 -4.47 19.44
C MET A 366 -20.74 -4.45 17.92
N PHE A 367 -20.70 -5.63 17.28
CA PHE A 367 -20.60 -5.74 15.83
C PHE A 367 -21.80 -5.09 15.13
N SER A 368 -23.00 -5.35 15.63
CA SER A 368 -24.24 -4.81 15.08
C SER A 368 -24.29 -3.28 15.19
N TRP A 369 -23.87 -2.70 16.30
CA TRP A 369 -23.83 -1.24 16.49
C TRP A 369 -22.86 -0.57 15.52
N ILE A 370 -21.67 -1.14 15.33
CA ILE A 370 -20.69 -0.60 14.38
C ILE A 370 -21.23 -0.70 12.95
N HIS A 371 -21.74 -1.87 12.55
CA HIS A 371 -22.25 -2.10 11.20
C HIS A 371 -23.43 -1.18 10.85
N ASN A 372 -24.32 -0.91 11.80
CA ASN A 372 -25.44 0.01 11.60
C ASN A 372 -24.99 1.45 11.34
N LEU A 373 -23.84 1.87 11.89
CA LEU A 373 -23.30 3.22 11.71
C LEU A 373 -22.38 3.33 10.49
N ASP A 374 -21.60 2.30 10.19
CA ASP A 374 -20.78 2.18 8.99
C ASP A 374 -20.86 0.75 8.41
N PRO A 375 -21.78 0.48 7.47
CA PRO A 375 -21.95 -0.85 6.91
C PRO A 375 -20.81 -1.29 5.96
N ASN A 376 -19.93 -0.35 5.57
CA ASN A 376 -18.86 -0.61 4.60
C ASN A 376 -17.55 -1.06 5.26
N VAL A 377 -17.35 -0.80 6.55
CA VAL A 377 -16.15 -1.22 7.26
C VAL A 377 -16.22 -2.70 7.64
N LYS A 378 -15.14 -3.43 7.40
CA LYS A 378 -15.08 -4.87 7.67
C LYS A 378 -14.73 -5.14 9.13
N LEU A 379 -15.52 -5.96 9.80
CA LEU A 379 -15.40 -6.21 11.23
C LEU A 379 -14.72 -7.55 11.52
N PHE A 380 -13.77 -7.54 12.47
CA PHE A 380 -12.93 -8.69 12.79
C PHE A 380 -13.03 -9.06 14.28
N LEU A 381 -13.05 -10.36 14.56
CA LEU A 381 -12.52 -10.90 15.81
C LEU A 381 -11.00 -10.80 15.77
N ASN A 382 -10.30 -10.48 16.86
CA ASN A 382 -8.83 -10.44 16.87
C ASN A 382 -8.26 -11.11 18.13
N GLU A 383 -7.43 -12.13 17.95
CA GLU A 383 -6.96 -12.98 19.05
C GLU A 383 -5.47 -13.31 18.99
N PHE A 384 -4.84 -13.30 20.16
CA PHE A 384 -3.49 -13.81 20.36
C PHE A 384 -3.49 -15.31 20.64
N ASN A 385 -2.29 -15.90 20.59
CA ASN A 385 -2.03 -17.30 20.87
C ASN A 385 -2.68 -18.35 19.95
N VAL A 386 -3.57 -17.97 19.03
CA VAL A 386 -4.22 -18.88 18.08
C VAL A 386 -3.22 -19.70 17.24
N ALA A 387 -2.10 -19.06 16.85
CA ALA A 387 -1.05 -19.67 16.03
C ALA A 387 0.01 -20.40 16.87
N THR A 388 0.16 -20.06 18.16
CA THR A 388 1.29 -20.51 19.00
C THR A 388 0.86 -21.49 20.09
N TRP A 389 -0.36 -21.40 20.59
CA TRP A 389 -0.91 -22.24 21.64
C TRP A 389 -2.13 -23.01 21.13
N THR A 390 -2.18 -24.30 21.45
CA THR A 390 -3.23 -25.19 20.97
C THR A 390 -4.61 -24.79 21.50
N GLU A 391 -4.67 -24.20 22.70
CA GLU A 391 -5.91 -24.02 23.43
C GLU A 391 -6.89 -23.08 22.73
N CYS A 392 -6.34 -22.15 21.93
CA CYS A 392 -7.07 -21.04 21.31
C CYS A 392 -7.53 -21.34 19.87
N THR A 393 -6.87 -22.27 19.17
CA THR A 393 -7.07 -22.50 17.73
C THR A 393 -8.52 -22.88 17.40
N THR A 394 -9.04 -23.94 18.04
CA THR A 394 -10.41 -24.41 17.79
C THR A 394 -11.44 -23.47 18.41
N ALA A 395 -11.14 -22.87 19.57
CA ALA A 395 -12.04 -21.96 20.26
C ALA A 395 -12.39 -20.73 19.41
N LEU A 396 -11.42 -20.12 18.73
CA LEU A 396 -11.68 -18.96 17.87
C LEU A 396 -12.53 -19.32 16.64
N LYS A 397 -12.24 -20.47 16.01
CA LYS A 397 -13.06 -21.00 14.91
C LYS A 397 -14.52 -21.12 15.34
N ASP A 398 -14.76 -21.75 16.48
CA ASP A 398 -16.12 -22.04 16.93
C ASP A 398 -16.87 -20.76 17.34
N GLN A 399 -16.19 -19.82 17.99
CA GLN A 399 -16.75 -18.50 18.26
C GLN A 399 -17.22 -17.82 16.96
N ALA A 400 -16.38 -17.82 15.93
CA ALA A 400 -16.73 -17.26 14.63
C ALA A 400 -17.93 -17.98 13.98
N LEU A 401 -17.98 -19.31 14.05
CA LEU A 401 -19.12 -20.10 13.55
C LEU A 401 -20.42 -19.79 14.29
N HIS A 402 -20.37 -19.62 15.61
CA HIS A 402 -21.54 -19.26 16.41
C HIS A 402 -22.05 -17.86 16.04
N MET A 403 -21.16 -16.88 15.89
CA MET A 403 -21.51 -15.52 15.46
C MET A 403 -22.11 -15.50 14.05
N LYS A 404 -21.54 -16.25 13.10
CA LYS A 404 -22.13 -16.41 11.75
C LYS A 404 -23.53 -17.00 11.81
N LYS A 405 -23.73 -18.05 12.60
CA LYS A 405 -25.04 -18.69 12.77
C LYS A 405 -26.07 -17.73 13.39
N ALA A 406 -25.62 -16.81 14.24
CA ALA A 406 -26.45 -15.77 14.84
C ALA A 406 -26.71 -14.56 13.92
N GLY A 407 -26.18 -14.53 12.69
CA GLY A 407 -26.40 -13.43 11.74
C GLY A 407 -25.60 -12.16 12.06
N VAL A 408 -24.53 -12.27 12.87
CA VAL A 408 -23.67 -11.14 13.21
C VAL A 408 -22.92 -10.66 11.96
N PRO A 409 -22.75 -9.34 11.73
CA PRO A 409 -21.99 -8.79 10.60
C PRO A 409 -20.46 -8.96 10.78
N LEU A 410 -20.02 -10.19 11.02
CA LEU A 410 -18.62 -10.60 11.13
C LEU A 410 -18.04 -10.83 9.74
N TYR A 411 -17.02 -10.05 9.37
CA TYR A 411 -16.35 -10.21 8.08
C TYR A 411 -15.23 -11.25 8.14
N GLY A 412 -14.36 -11.21 9.16
CA GLY A 412 -13.14 -12.01 9.19
C GLY A 412 -12.57 -12.30 10.57
N ILE A 413 -11.48 -13.06 10.60
CA ILE A 413 -10.77 -13.49 11.81
C ILE A 413 -9.34 -12.93 11.78
N GLY A 414 -8.95 -12.21 12.82
CA GLY A 414 -7.61 -11.72 13.10
C GLY A 414 -6.86 -12.70 14.00
N VAL A 415 -5.67 -13.09 13.57
CA VAL A 415 -4.71 -13.92 14.31
C VAL A 415 -3.46 -13.07 14.52
N GLN A 416 -3.18 -12.66 15.76
CA GLN A 416 -2.08 -11.71 16.03
C GLN A 416 -0.73 -12.21 15.50
N GLY A 417 -0.33 -13.43 15.84
CA GLY A 417 0.92 -14.02 15.31
C GLY A 417 2.17 -13.59 16.07
N HIS A 418 2.08 -13.41 17.38
CA HIS A 418 3.23 -13.19 18.25
C HIS A 418 4.01 -14.48 18.53
N PHE A 419 5.24 -14.58 18.03
CA PHE A 419 6.14 -15.71 18.27
C PHE A 419 7.26 -15.33 19.25
N SER A 420 7.34 -16.05 20.37
CA SER A 420 8.35 -15.83 21.42
C SER A 420 9.73 -16.41 21.09
N SER A 421 9.87 -17.14 19.98
CA SER A 421 11.15 -17.64 19.44
C SER A 421 11.07 -17.80 17.92
N SER A 422 12.22 -17.84 17.24
CA SER A 422 12.31 -18.17 15.82
C SER A 422 12.20 -19.68 15.50
N ASN A 423 12.16 -20.55 16.53
CA ASN A 423 12.04 -22.00 16.36
C ASN A 423 10.57 -22.38 16.17
N ILE A 424 10.05 -22.15 14.97
CA ILE A 424 8.63 -22.30 14.64
C ILE A 424 8.43 -23.59 13.84
N ASP A 425 7.57 -24.48 14.34
CA ASP A 425 7.16 -25.69 13.63
C ASP A 425 6.11 -25.34 12.58
N MET A 426 6.55 -25.31 11.32
CA MET A 426 5.73 -24.92 10.16
C MET A 426 4.59 -25.90 9.87
N THR A 427 4.74 -27.18 10.22
CA THR A 427 3.67 -28.18 10.06
C THR A 427 2.53 -27.89 11.03
N THR A 428 2.88 -27.65 12.30
CA THR A 428 1.90 -27.31 13.34
C THR A 428 1.24 -25.95 13.08
N LEU A 429 2.02 -24.95 12.69
CA LEU A 429 1.51 -23.63 12.36
C LEU A 429 0.49 -23.70 11.20
N LYS A 430 0.81 -24.46 10.14
CA LYS A 430 -0.11 -24.69 9.02
C LYS A 430 -1.39 -25.38 9.49
N TYR A 431 -1.29 -26.46 10.26
CA TYR A 431 -2.46 -27.16 10.80
C TYR A 431 -3.40 -26.23 11.56
N ARG A 432 -2.85 -25.35 12.41
CA ARG A 432 -3.67 -24.40 13.18
C ARG A 432 -4.38 -23.39 12.29
N LEU A 433 -3.71 -22.87 11.26
CA LEU A 433 -4.33 -21.97 10.28
C LEU A 433 -5.40 -22.67 9.45
N ASP A 434 -5.17 -23.91 9.02
CA ASP A 434 -6.16 -24.73 8.33
C ASP A 434 -7.40 -24.93 9.21
N LYS A 435 -7.19 -25.18 10.51
CA LYS A 435 -8.28 -25.31 11.49
C LYS A 435 -9.09 -24.03 11.63
N VAL A 436 -8.46 -22.87 11.79
CA VAL A 436 -9.20 -21.59 11.87
C VAL A 436 -9.97 -21.32 10.56
N ALA A 437 -9.41 -21.70 9.41
CA ALA A 437 -10.03 -21.50 8.11
C ALA A 437 -11.32 -22.32 7.89
N GLU A 438 -11.55 -23.38 8.65
CA GLU A 438 -12.81 -24.14 8.65
C GLU A 438 -14.02 -23.25 9.03
N ALA A 439 -13.82 -22.09 9.67
CA ALA A 439 -14.87 -21.10 9.91
C ALA A 439 -15.46 -20.53 8.60
N GLY A 440 -14.75 -20.67 7.47
CA GLY A 440 -15.15 -20.15 6.17
C GLY A 440 -15.21 -18.62 6.16
N LEU A 441 -14.26 -17.97 6.82
CA LEU A 441 -14.05 -16.52 6.83
C LEU A 441 -12.61 -16.19 6.44
N PRO A 442 -12.35 -15.03 5.83
CA PRO A 442 -11.00 -14.51 5.65
C PRO A 442 -10.23 -14.42 6.98
N ILE A 443 -8.95 -14.82 6.93
CA ILE A 443 -8.00 -14.70 8.03
C ILE A 443 -7.04 -13.55 7.73
N TRP A 444 -6.71 -12.76 8.75
CA TRP A 444 -5.66 -11.77 8.72
C TRP A 444 -4.65 -12.06 9.82
N ILE A 445 -3.37 -12.03 9.47
CA ILE A 445 -2.32 -11.98 10.49
C ILE A 445 -2.16 -10.53 10.90
N THR A 446 -2.51 -10.21 12.13
CA THR A 446 -2.75 -8.82 12.52
C THR A 446 -1.54 -8.17 13.20
N GLU A 447 -0.67 -8.94 13.87
CA GLU A 447 0.34 -8.39 14.78
C GLU A 447 1.64 -9.23 14.77
N LEU A 448 2.12 -9.61 13.59
CA LEU A 448 3.26 -10.53 13.46
C LEU A 448 4.50 -9.97 14.16
N THR A 449 5.03 -10.74 15.11
CA THR A 449 6.33 -10.51 15.74
C THR A 449 7.08 -11.84 15.87
N ILE A 450 8.41 -11.82 15.70
CA ILE A 450 9.27 -12.98 15.91
C ILE A 450 10.45 -12.54 16.77
N LYS A 451 10.52 -13.06 17.98
CA LYS A 451 11.61 -12.78 18.91
C LYS A 451 12.82 -13.65 18.63
N GLU A 452 13.94 -13.01 18.28
CA GLU A 452 15.24 -13.64 18.10
C GLU A 452 16.35 -12.57 18.11
N GLN A 453 17.45 -12.84 18.83
CA GLN A 453 18.59 -11.93 18.94
C GLN A 453 19.47 -11.98 17.68
N ASP A 454 19.68 -13.17 17.13
CA ASP A 454 20.46 -13.36 15.91
C ASP A 454 19.62 -12.90 14.70
N GLU A 455 19.99 -11.76 14.13
CA GLU A 455 19.25 -11.17 13.02
C GLU A 455 19.15 -12.10 11.80
N ASN A 456 20.12 -13.00 11.58
CA ASN A 456 20.10 -13.94 10.45
C ASN A 456 19.14 -15.11 10.73
N LYS A 457 19.11 -15.64 11.96
CA LYS A 457 18.09 -16.63 12.37
C LYS A 457 16.69 -16.04 12.29
N LYS A 458 16.52 -14.80 12.76
CA LYS A 458 15.27 -14.06 12.62
C LYS A 458 14.87 -13.86 11.16
N ALA A 459 15.83 -13.51 10.28
CA ALA A 459 15.57 -13.37 8.85
C ALA A 459 15.08 -14.69 8.21
N ALA A 460 15.69 -15.83 8.57
CA ALA A 460 15.27 -17.14 8.08
C ALA A 460 13.85 -17.50 8.55
N ALA A 461 13.57 -17.35 9.85
CA ALA A 461 12.25 -17.63 10.39
C ALA A 461 11.16 -16.68 9.84
N LEU A 462 11.49 -15.39 9.67
CA LEU A 462 10.58 -14.42 9.07
C LEU A 462 10.25 -14.78 7.62
N GLU A 463 11.24 -15.23 6.84
CA GLU A 463 11.00 -15.73 5.48
C GLU A 463 10.04 -16.92 5.48
N ASP A 464 10.28 -17.90 6.36
CA ASP A 464 9.46 -19.10 6.42
C ASP A 464 8.02 -18.81 6.84
N VAL A 465 7.83 -18.01 7.91
CA VAL A 465 6.51 -17.61 8.41
C VAL A 465 5.74 -16.81 7.38
N LEU A 466 6.35 -15.78 6.77
CA LEU A 466 5.69 -14.99 5.74
C LEU A 466 5.35 -15.84 4.50
N THR A 467 6.23 -16.78 4.12
CA THR A 467 5.97 -17.70 3.00
C THR A 467 4.76 -18.58 3.28
N LEU A 468 4.67 -19.17 4.49
CA LEU A 468 3.49 -19.97 4.85
C LEU A 468 2.22 -19.11 4.84
N PHE A 469 2.24 -17.94 5.48
CA PHE A 469 1.08 -17.06 5.55
C PHE A 469 0.62 -16.60 4.17
N TYR A 470 1.55 -16.18 3.32
CA TYR A 470 1.24 -15.78 1.95
C TYR A 470 0.74 -16.98 1.11
N SER A 471 1.18 -18.20 1.40
CA SER A 471 0.71 -19.42 0.71
C SER A 471 -0.66 -19.96 1.17
N HIS A 472 -1.22 -19.43 2.26
CA HIS A 472 -2.43 -20.00 2.86
C HIS A 472 -3.70 -19.45 2.19
N PRO A 473 -4.63 -20.30 1.71
CA PRO A 473 -5.78 -19.86 0.91
C PRO A 473 -6.77 -18.95 1.65
N ALA A 474 -6.89 -19.12 2.98
CA ALA A 474 -7.78 -18.29 3.79
C ALA A 474 -7.15 -16.96 4.23
N ILE A 475 -5.83 -16.79 4.13
CA ILE A 475 -5.17 -15.56 4.59
C ILE A 475 -5.25 -14.49 3.50
N GLU A 476 -5.63 -13.27 3.86
CA GLU A 476 -5.75 -12.11 2.96
C GLU A 476 -4.79 -10.97 3.28
N GLY A 477 -4.14 -10.98 4.46
CA GLY A 477 -3.19 -9.95 4.83
C GLY A 477 -2.31 -10.31 6.03
N VAL A 478 -1.16 -9.64 6.12
CA VAL A 478 -0.19 -9.73 7.22
C VAL A 478 0.27 -8.33 7.63
N LEU A 479 0.05 -7.93 8.89
CA LEU A 479 0.69 -6.75 9.45
C LEU A 479 1.73 -7.13 10.51
N LEU A 480 2.88 -6.48 10.48
CA LEU A 480 3.93 -6.58 11.50
C LEU A 480 3.56 -5.72 12.71
N TRP A 481 3.83 -6.15 13.94
CA TRP A 481 3.58 -5.31 15.13
C TRP A 481 4.77 -4.40 15.45
N GLY A 482 5.02 -3.44 14.56
CA GLY A 482 6.18 -2.56 14.59
C GLY A 482 7.38 -3.13 13.86
N PHE A 483 8.42 -2.31 13.69
CA PHE A 483 9.61 -2.69 12.93
C PHE A 483 10.90 -1.98 13.34
N TRP A 484 10.83 -0.85 14.06
CA TRP A 484 11.98 0.01 14.33
C TRP A 484 12.43 -0.12 15.79
N ASP A 485 13.73 -0.37 16.02
CA ASP A 485 14.34 -0.51 17.34
C ASP A 485 14.13 0.72 18.25
N GLY A 486 14.00 1.91 17.68
CA GLY A 486 13.74 3.15 18.41
C GLY A 486 12.29 3.35 18.86
N ALA A 487 11.38 2.42 18.55
CA ALA A 487 9.97 2.53 18.91
C ALA A 487 9.29 1.22 19.32
N ILE A 488 9.87 0.06 18.99
CA ILE A 488 9.32 -1.24 19.37
C ILE A 488 9.62 -1.57 20.83
N TYR A 489 8.71 -2.29 21.49
CA TYR A 489 8.80 -2.58 22.93
C TYR A 489 9.90 -3.60 23.31
N ASP A 490 10.39 -4.38 22.34
CA ASP A 490 11.53 -5.30 22.52
C ASP A 490 12.39 -5.26 21.25
N THR A 491 13.64 -4.84 21.37
CA THR A 491 14.55 -4.66 20.23
C THR A 491 14.87 -5.96 19.50
N GLN A 492 14.67 -7.13 20.14
CA GLN A 492 14.79 -8.43 19.50
C GLN A 492 13.73 -8.64 18.40
N LEU A 493 12.67 -7.85 18.40
CA LEU A 493 11.61 -7.87 17.39
C LEU A 493 11.91 -6.95 16.20
N ALA A 494 12.90 -6.04 16.32
CA ALA A 494 13.14 -5.01 15.32
C ALA A 494 13.60 -5.58 13.97
N LEU A 495 13.19 -4.93 12.89
CA LEU A 495 13.59 -5.16 11.50
C LEU A 495 14.44 -4.00 10.96
N ALA A 496 14.50 -2.86 11.66
CA ALA A 496 15.31 -1.72 11.32
C ALA A 496 15.94 -1.10 12.57
N ASN A 497 17.18 -0.63 12.43
CA ASN A 497 18.01 -0.17 13.54
C ASN A 497 18.43 1.30 13.37
N GLY A 498 18.64 1.98 14.51
CA GLY A 498 19.26 3.30 14.60
C GLY A 498 18.40 4.47 14.10
N PRO A 499 18.89 5.72 14.21
CA PRO A 499 18.09 6.93 13.96
C PRO A 499 17.70 7.14 12.49
N ASN A 500 18.42 6.51 11.57
CA ASN A 500 18.13 6.56 10.13
C ASN A 500 17.17 5.45 9.67
N VAL A 501 16.67 4.61 10.60
CA VAL A 501 15.72 3.52 10.33
C VAL A 501 16.29 2.57 9.25
N THR A 502 17.53 2.12 9.46
CA THR A 502 18.24 1.29 8.49
C THR A 502 17.82 -0.17 8.64
N PRO A 503 17.35 -0.85 7.57
CA PRO A 503 16.94 -2.25 7.66
C PRO A 503 18.08 -3.16 8.11
N ASN A 504 17.80 -4.00 9.11
CA ASN A 504 18.71 -5.04 9.59
C ASN A 504 18.58 -6.32 8.73
N ALA A 505 19.19 -7.46 9.10
CA ALA A 505 19.13 -8.66 8.24
C ALA A 505 17.69 -9.14 7.97
N ALA A 506 16.82 -9.12 8.99
CA ALA A 506 15.41 -9.46 8.86
C ALA A 506 14.63 -8.41 8.04
N GLY A 507 14.90 -7.12 8.23
CA GLY A 507 14.29 -6.05 7.43
C GLY A 507 14.67 -6.11 5.95
N ARG A 508 15.94 -6.40 5.63
CA ARG A 508 16.39 -6.62 4.25
C ARG A 508 15.74 -7.85 3.62
N LYS A 509 15.56 -8.92 4.41
CA LYS A 509 14.84 -10.12 3.94
C LYS A 509 13.38 -9.80 3.62
N TYR A 510 12.68 -9.08 4.50
CA TYR A 510 11.32 -8.60 4.24
C TYR A 510 11.26 -7.76 2.96
N GLN A 511 12.16 -6.78 2.79
CA GLN A 511 12.22 -5.94 1.59
C GLN A 511 12.48 -6.77 0.32
N ASN A 512 13.37 -7.75 0.38
CA ASN A 512 13.63 -8.64 -0.75
C ASN A 512 12.38 -9.44 -1.14
N LEU A 513 11.64 -9.98 -0.16
CA LEU A 513 10.38 -10.67 -0.43
C LEU A 513 9.37 -9.74 -1.10
N MET A 514 9.18 -8.52 -0.59
CA MET A 514 8.16 -7.60 -1.12
C MET A 514 8.54 -6.95 -2.46
N LYS A 515 9.81 -6.64 -2.67
CA LYS A 515 10.27 -5.84 -3.81
C LYS A 515 10.85 -6.68 -4.95
N ASN A 516 11.28 -7.91 -4.67
CA ASN A 516 11.93 -8.79 -5.65
C ASN A 516 11.20 -10.14 -5.80
N THR A 517 11.00 -10.88 -4.71
CA THR A 517 10.48 -12.27 -4.79
C THR A 517 8.98 -12.33 -5.09
N TRP A 518 8.18 -11.52 -4.40
CA TRP A 518 6.72 -11.44 -4.55
C TRP A 518 6.33 -10.17 -5.30
N LYS A 519 7.07 -9.87 -6.35
CA LYS A 519 6.80 -8.76 -7.26
C LYS A 519 6.88 -9.27 -8.69
N THR A 520 5.93 -8.87 -9.52
CA THR A 520 6.06 -9.09 -10.97
C THR A 520 6.74 -7.90 -11.63
N TYR A 521 7.77 -8.23 -12.40
CA TYR A 521 8.35 -7.38 -13.43
C TYR A 521 8.57 -8.25 -14.65
N ILE A 522 7.96 -7.88 -15.77
CA ILE A 522 8.15 -8.57 -17.06
C ILE A 522 8.65 -7.54 -18.04
N ASN A 523 9.77 -7.82 -18.70
CA ASN A 523 10.22 -7.08 -19.86
C ASN A 523 10.45 -8.10 -20.97
N SER A 524 9.57 -8.11 -21.97
CA SER A 524 9.57 -9.13 -23.01
C SER A 524 9.42 -8.51 -24.38
N GLN A 525 10.20 -9.00 -25.34
CA GLN A 525 9.89 -8.78 -26.75
C GLN A 525 8.61 -9.54 -27.09
N ILE A 526 7.79 -8.97 -27.96
CA ILE A 526 6.58 -9.60 -28.48
C ILE A 526 6.99 -10.35 -29.75
N SER A 527 6.84 -11.67 -29.73
CA SER A 527 7.13 -12.52 -30.90
C SER A 527 5.99 -12.43 -31.93
N THR A 528 6.13 -13.16 -33.04
CA THR A 528 5.12 -13.28 -34.11
C THR A 528 3.74 -13.78 -33.65
N SER A 529 3.59 -14.26 -32.41
CA SER A 529 2.30 -14.65 -31.83
C SER A 529 1.46 -13.49 -31.30
N HIS A 530 2.01 -12.26 -31.27
CA HIS A 530 1.33 -11.00 -30.88
C HIS A 530 0.67 -11.02 -29.49
N ASN A 531 1.04 -11.96 -28.64
CA ASN A 531 0.50 -12.09 -27.30
C ASN A 531 1.62 -12.28 -26.28
N VAL A 532 1.40 -11.72 -25.09
CA VAL A 532 2.19 -12.02 -23.91
C VAL A 532 1.26 -12.65 -22.90
N HIS A 533 1.46 -13.95 -22.68
CA HIS A 533 0.75 -14.69 -21.64
C HIS A 533 1.72 -14.98 -20.50
N SER A 534 1.37 -14.55 -19.29
CA SER A 534 2.14 -14.86 -18.10
C SER A 534 1.25 -14.92 -16.87
N ASN A 535 1.60 -15.79 -15.94
CA ASN A 535 1.04 -15.71 -14.59
C ASN A 535 1.79 -14.63 -13.83
N VAL A 536 1.07 -13.64 -13.29
CA VAL A 536 1.61 -12.48 -12.56
C VAL A 536 0.97 -12.36 -11.19
N PHE A 537 1.66 -11.80 -10.20
CA PHE A 537 1.07 -11.62 -8.87
C PHE A 537 -0.17 -10.72 -8.94
N MET A 538 -1.25 -11.00 -8.22
CA MET A 538 -2.43 -10.14 -8.24
C MET A 538 -2.12 -8.77 -7.63
N GLY A 539 -2.69 -7.71 -8.20
CA GLY A 539 -2.28 -6.34 -7.88
C GLY A 539 -2.64 -5.32 -8.94
N ASP A 540 -2.28 -4.08 -8.66
CA ASP A 540 -2.31 -2.99 -9.63
C ASP A 540 -1.02 -3.01 -10.45
N TYR A 541 -1.17 -2.86 -11.76
CA TYR A 541 -0.10 -2.92 -12.74
C TYR A 541 -0.07 -1.70 -13.62
N LEU A 542 1.15 -1.34 -14.02
CA LEU A 542 1.44 -0.48 -15.15
C LEU A 542 1.94 -1.35 -16.30
N LEU A 543 1.16 -1.51 -17.36
CA LEU A 543 1.63 -2.05 -18.64
C LEU A 543 2.24 -0.91 -19.43
N ASN A 544 3.42 -1.12 -19.98
CA ASN A 544 4.06 -0.30 -21.01
C ASN A 544 4.22 -1.16 -22.26
N VAL A 545 3.71 -0.74 -23.41
CA VAL A 545 4.02 -1.35 -24.71
C VAL A 545 4.97 -0.40 -25.43
N LYS A 546 6.04 -0.95 -25.97
CA LYS A 546 7.08 -0.22 -26.67
C LYS A 546 7.25 -0.76 -28.09
N HIS A 547 7.61 0.09 -29.03
CA HIS A 547 8.10 -0.30 -30.35
C HIS A 547 9.51 0.25 -30.53
N ASN A 548 10.49 -0.60 -30.86
CA ASN A 548 11.91 -0.27 -30.98
C ASN A 548 12.47 0.55 -29.78
N GLY A 549 11.97 0.25 -28.57
CA GLY A 549 12.41 0.87 -27.32
C GLY A 549 11.62 2.12 -26.87
N GLN A 550 10.59 2.53 -27.60
CA GLN A 550 9.82 3.76 -27.37
C GLN A 550 8.44 3.43 -26.88
N LEU A 551 7.94 4.15 -25.89
CA LEU A 551 6.62 3.88 -25.33
C LEU A 551 5.54 4.30 -26.34
N ILE A 552 4.69 3.36 -26.75
CA ILE A 552 3.58 3.59 -27.69
C ILE A 552 2.21 3.35 -27.07
N HIS A 553 2.16 2.56 -25.99
CA HIS A 553 0.97 2.37 -25.17
C HIS A 553 1.39 2.18 -23.72
N GLN A 554 0.49 2.50 -22.81
CA GLN A 554 0.62 2.20 -21.41
C GLN A 554 -0.76 2.27 -20.78
N GLU A 555 -0.99 1.44 -19.79
CA GLU A 555 -2.30 1.34 -19.17
C GLU A 555 -2.12 0.91 -17.73
N ASN A 556 -2.86 1.57 -16.84
CA ASN A 556 -3.03 1.06 -15.48
C ASN A 556 -4.20 0.10 -15.49
N PHE A 557 -3.98 -1.09 -14.97
CA PHE A 557 -5.03 -2.07 -14.80
C PHE A 557 -4.82 -2.88 -13.55
N HIS A 558 -5.90 -3.49 -13.09
CA HIS A 558 -5.91 -4.34 -11.93
C HIS A 558 -6.03 -5.81 -12.37
N VAL A 559 -5.18 -6.66 -11.79
CA VAL A 559 -5.21 -8.11 -11.97
C VAL A 559 -5.79 -8.74 -10.72
N GLY A 560 -7.08 -9.09 -10.78
CA GLY A 560 -7.76 -9.84 -9.74
C GLY A 560 -7.69 -11.36 -9.94
N LYS A 561 -8.44 -12.11 -9.12
CA LYS A 561 -8.45 -13.60 -9.11
C LYS A 561 -8.82 -14.25 -10.45
N SER A 562 -9.68 -13.62 -11.23
CA SER A 562 -10.07 -14.09 -12.57
C SER A 562 -8.96 -13.94 -13.62
N GLY A 563 -7.83 -13.35 -13.26
CA GLY A 563 -6.84 -12.88 -14.22
C GLY A 563 -7.33 -11.64 -14.96
N LYS A 564 -6.55 -11.22 -15.94
CA LYS A 564 -6.91 -10.12 -16.84
C LYS A 564 -6.49 -10.48 -18.27
N SER A 565 -7.45 -10.45 -19.19
CA SER A 565 -7.12 -10.40 -20.60
C SER A 565 -7.31 -8.96 -21.07
N LEU A 566 -6.28 -8.42 -21.70
CA LEU A 566 -6.28 -7.12 -22.33
C LEU A 566 -6.06 -7.35 -23.82
N THR A 567 -6.87 -6.71 -24.65
CA THR A 567 -6.56 -6.55 -26.06
C THR A 567 -6.23 -5.09 -26.26
N ILE A 568 -4.96 -4.82 -26.53
CA ILE A 568 -4.45 -3.49 -26.83
C ILE A 568 -4.59 -3.31 -28.32
N HIS A 569 -5.49 -2.43 -28.74
CA HIS A 569 -5.69 -2.09 -30.13
C HIS A 569 -4.79 -0.92 -30.48
N LEU A 570 -3.68 -1.21 -31.18
CA LEU A 570 -2.78 -0.18 -31.64
C LEU A 570 -3.42 0.68 -32.75
N GLN A 571 -4.47 0.19 -33.43
CA GLN A 571 -5.31 0.99 -34.32
C GLN A 571 -6.46 1.64 -33.55
N GLY A 572 -6.28 2.93 -33.23
CA GLY A 572 -7.25 3.76 -32.52
C GLY A 572 -6.61 4.53 -31.38
N ASP A 573 -5.55 3.97 -30.78
CA ASP A 573 -4.69 4.65 -29.83
C ASP A 573 -3.65 5.48 -30.59
N THR A 574 -4.07 6.61 -31.15
CA THR A 574 -3.12 7.66 -31.56
C THR A 574 -2.45 8.26 -30.32
N ILE A 575 -1.49 7.58 -29.70
CA ILE A 575 -0.48 8.08 -28.70
C ILE A 575 -1.05 8.89 -27.49
N ALA A 576 -2.36 9.14 -27.38
CA ALA A 576 -2.89 10.31 -26.67
C ALA A 576 -3.62 10.05 -25.34
N ASP A 577 -3.88 8.81 -24.92
CA ASP A 577 -4.70 8.56 -23.72
C ASP A 577 -4.02 7.65 -22.69
N ILE A 578 -2.94 8.14 -22.05
CA ILE A 578 -2.30 7.41 -20.96
C ILE A 578 -1.90 8.30 -19.78
N PHE A 579 -2.72 8.21 -18.75
CA PHE A 579 -2.73 9.04 -17.55
C PHE A 579 -1.48 9.00 -16.72
N ILE A 580 -1.08 10.18 -16.19
CA ILE A 580 0.06 10.37 -15.32
C ILE A 580 -0.11 10.70 -13.79
N GLN A 581 0.28 9.81 -12.84
CA GLN A 581 0.41 9.83 -11.36
C GLN A 581 1.80 10.28 -10.83
N MET A 582 2.03 11.58 -10.90
CA MET A 582 3.34 12.22 -10.76
C MET A 582 3.99 12.10 -9.37
N ASP A 583 5.33 12.02 -9.33
CA ASP A 583 6.19 12.47 -8.23
C ASP A 583 5.96 13.99 -7.98
N PRO A 584 6.06 14.54 -6.74
CA PRO A 584 5.50 15.84 -6.32
C PRO A 584 6.09 17.12 -6.94
N THR A 585 6.73 17.04 -8.10
CA THR A 585 7.19 18.21 -8.88
C THR A 585 6.05 18.90 -9.65
N LEU A 586 4.79 18.55 -9.36
CA LEU A 586 3.58 19.10 -9.98
C LEU A 586 3.22 20.53 -9.52
N ASN A 587 3.94 21.11 -8.56
CA ASN A 587 3.75 22.52 -8.20
C ASN A 587 4.44 23.51 -9.17
N PHE A 588 5.23 23.03 -10.15
CA PHE A 588 6.09 23.91 -10.93
C PHE A 588 5.53 24.36 -12.30
N LEU A 589 4.47 23.73 -12.82
CA LEU A 589 3.99 24.01 -14.19
C LEU A 589 2.62 24.70 -14.30
N LEU A 590 1.88 24.92 -13.21
CA LEU A 590 0.57 25.58 -13.29
C LEU A 590 0.63 27.12 -13.31
N ASP A 591 1.82 27.71 -13.15
CA ASP A 591 2.04 29.16 -13.20
C ASP A 591 2.56 29.66 -14.56
N GLN A 592 2.65 28.80 -15.59
CA GLN A 592 3.06 29.16 -16.94
C GLN A 592 2.04 28.61 -17.96
N CYS A 593 0.85 29.19 -18.01
CA CYS A 593 0.04 29.26 -19.22
C CYS A 593 -1.10 30.25 -19.02
N SER A 594 -1.33 31.00 -20.08
CA SER A 594 -2.14 32.21 -20.20
C SER A 594 -3.56 32.11 -19.62
N LEU A 595 -3.97 33.21 -18.99
CA LEU A 595 -5.38 33.50 -18.74
C LEU A 595 -6.07 33.65 -20.09
N LYS A 596 -6.86 32.64 -20.48
CA LYS A 596 -7.90 32.86 -21.45
C LYS A 596 -9.23 32.25 -21.05
N GLU A 597 -10.20 33.14 -20.97
CA GLU A 597 -11.61 32.84 -20.75
C GLU A 597 -12.22 32.27 -22.03
N LEU A 598 -12.67 31.02 -21.96
CA LEU A 598 -13.79 30.51 -22.75
C LEU A 598 -14.53 29.51 -21.86
N GLN A 599 -15.85 29.68 -21.77
CA GLN A 599 -16.73 28.85 -20.94
C GLN A 599 -16.78 27.42 -21.46
N ILE A 600 -15.93 26.54 -20.91
CA ILE A 600 -16.06 25.08 -20.97
C ILE A 600 -15.74 24.54 -19.57
N ASP A 601 -16.56 23.58 -19.11
CA ASP A 601 -16.68 22.99 -17.77
C ASP A 601 -15.49 23.17 -16.79
N THR A 602 -15.73 23.93 -15.72
CA THR A 602 -14.82 24.17 -14.60
C THR A 602 -14.61 22.97 -13.65
N SER A 603 -15.23 21.81 -13.90
CA SER A 603 -15.17 20.66 -12.99
C SER A 603 -13.76 20.10 -12.78
N TRP A 604 -12.86 20.21 -13.76
CA TRP A 604 -11.46 19.79 -13.62
C TRP A 604 -10.64 20.78 -12.78
N LYS A 605 -10.89 22.09 -12.91
CA LYS A 605 -10.18 23.16 -12.17
C LYS A 605 -10.52 23.12 -10.69
N SER A 606 -11.78 22.86 -10.33
CA SER A 606 -12.21 22.68 -8.93
C SER A 606 -11.72 21.35 -8.33
N LYS A 607 -11.66 20.27 -9.13
CA LYS A 607 -11.04 18.98 -8.71
C LYS A 607 -9.51 19.08 -8.59
N ALA A 608 -8.86 19.87 -9.45
CA ALA A 608 -7.44 20.18 -9.41
C ALA A 608 -7.12 21.09 -8.23
N ILE A 609 -7.87 22.18 -7.99
CA ILE A 609 -7.74 23.06 -6.82
C ILE A 609 -8.05 22.30 -5.52
N ALA A 610 -9.03 21.39 -5.50
CA ALA A 610 -9.29 20.52 -4.37
C ALA A 610 -8.16 19.50 -4.15
N ARG A 611 -7.53 18.97 -5.21
CA ARG A 611 -6.31 18.13 -5.15
C ARG A 611 -5.08 18.94 -4.72
N ILE A 612 -4.91 20.16 -5.18
CA ILE A 612 -3.81 21.08 -4.88
C ILE A 612 -3.90 21.57 -3.44
N ASN A 613 -5.09 21.92 -2.94
CA ASN A 613 -5.32 22.25 -1.53
C ASN A 613 -5.15 21.01 -0.61
N LYS A 614 -5.27 19.80 -1.16
CA LYS A 614 -4.92 18.52 -0.49
C LYS A 614 -3.39 18.29 -0.44
N VAL A 615 -2.62 18.90 -1.35
CA VAL A 615 -1.15 18.85 -1.45
C VAL A 615 -0.47 20.01 -0.71
N ARG A 616 -1.17 21.12 -0.43
CA ARG A 616 -0.64 22.36 0.19
C ARG A 616 -0.29 22.27 1.69
N LYS A 617 -0.01 21.08 2.23
CA LYS A 617 0.47 20.88 3.60
C LYS A 617 1.83 20.17 3.62
N SER A 618 2.84 20.82 3.04
CA SER A 618 4.25 20.70 3.46
C SER A 618 5.08 21.89 2.95
N PRO A 619 5.97 22.48 3.77
CA PRO A 619 6.79 23.62 3.39
C PRO A 619 8.10 23.12 2.78
N ILE A 620 8.15 22.97 1.46
CA ILE A 620 9.40 22.87 0.72
C ILE A 620 9.49 24.13 -0.14
N THR A 621 10.35 25.08 0.24
CA THR A 621 10.60 26.27 -0.57
C THR A 621 11.73 25.96 -1.56
N ILE A 622 11.39 25.42 -2.73
CA ILE A 622 12.33 25.33 -3.86
C ILE A 622 12.43 26.73 -4.47
N LYS A 623 13.60 27.38 -4.43
CA LYS A 623 13.83 28.68 -5.07
C LYS A 623 14.15 28.46 -6.56
N ILE A 624 13.13 28.43 -7.40
CA ILE A 624 13.28 28.40 -8.86
C ILE A 624 13.06 29.82 -9.40
N LYS A 625 13.89 30.28 -10.34
CA LYS A 625 13.68 31.56 -11.03
C LYS A 625 12.55 31.39 -12.05
N VAL A 626 11.63 32.34 -12.11
CA VAL A 626 10.40 32.23 -12.91
C VAL A 626 10.40 33.31 -14.01
N ARG A 627 10.05 32.93 -15.24
CA ARG A 627 9.74 33.83 -16.37
C ARG A 627 8.23 34.01 -16.41
N GLY A 628 7.69 35.16 -16.80
CA GLY A 628 6.27 35.34 -17.04
C GLY A 628 5.94 35.10 -18.50
N HIS A 629 4.96 34.22 -18.80
CA HIS A 629 4.48 33.93 -20.14
C HIS A 629 2.93 33.81 -20.12
N ASN A 630 2.17 34.69 -20.74
CA ASN A 630 2.52 35.97 -21.37
C ASN A 630 1.64 37.10 -20.79
N MET A 631 1.98 38.36 -21.04
CA MET A 631 1.12 39.49 -20.66
C MET A 631 0.02 39.77 -21.70
N PHE A 632 0.32 39.54 -22.98
CA PHE A 632 -0.59 39.71 -24.09
C PHE A 632 -0.39 38.60 -25.14
N TRP A 633 -1.47 38.27 -25.86
CA TRP A 633 -1.44 37.39 -27.03
C TRP A 633 -2.37 37.94 -28.12
N GLY A 634 -1.79 38.50 -29.18
CA GLY A 634 -2.50 39.27 -30.22
C GLY A 634 -3.25 38.44 -31.27
N VAL A 635 -3.24 37.12 -31.16
CA VAL A 635 -4.00 36.24 -32.06
C VAL A 635 -5.48 36.31 -31.71
N ASP A 636 -6.36 36.47 -32.70
CA ASP A 636 -7.80 36.76 -32.50
C ASP A 636 -8.56 35.70 -31.68
N SER A 637 -8.20 34.42 -31.86
CA SER A 637 -8.72 33.31 -31.06
C SER A 637 -8.18 33.35 -29.63
N GLN A 638 -7.12 34.12 -29.42
CA GLN A 638 -6.40 34.26 -28.16
C GLN A 638 -6.83 35.42 -27.27
N CYS A 639 -7.71 36.28 -27.77
CA CYS A 639 -8.25 37.39 -27.00
C CYS A 639 -9.65 37.07 -26.44
N PRO A 640 -9.95 37.44 -25.17
CA PRO A 640 -11.28 37.29 -24.59
C PRO A 640 -12.39 37.90 -25.45
N ALA A 641 -13.49 37.16 -25.63
CA ALA A 641 -14.59 37.59 -26.48
C ALA A 641 -15.22 38.93 -26.04
N TRP A 642 -15.21 39.24 -24.75
CA TRP A 642 -15.77 40.50 -24.23
C TRP A 642 -14.94 41.73 -24.59
N LEU A 643 -13.63 41.60 -24.83
CA LEU A 643 -12.80 42.71 -25.31
C LEU A 643 -13.27 43.19 -26.69
N LYS A 644 -13.79 42.28 -27.51
CA LYS A 644 -14.27 42.58 -28.87
C LYS A 644 -15.48 43.52 -28.88
N ASN A 645 -16.19 43.62 -27.76
CA ASN A 645 -17.37 44.47 -27.60
C ASN A 645 -17.03 45.85 -27.01
N MET A 646 -15.75 46.13 -26.76
CA MET A 646 -15.28 47.40 -26.22
C MET A 646 -14.77 48.33 -27.32
N ASN A 647 -14.83 49.64 -27.09
CA ASN A 647 -14.20 50.61 -28.00
C ASN A 647 -12.69 50.74 -27.74
N HIS A 648 -11.96 51.39 -28.65
CA HIS A 648 -10.51 51.51 -28.61
C HIS A 648 -9.97 52.02 -27.25
N SER A 649 -10.57 53.08 -26.72
CA SER A 649 -10.12 53.68 -25.45
C SER A 649 -10.37 52.76 -24.25
N GLN A 650 -11.49 52.03 -24.26
CA GLN A 650 -11.82 51.07 -23.23
C GLN A 650 -10.83 49.90 -23.24
N ILE A 651 -10.43 49.42 -24.42
CA ILE A 651 -9.45 48.35 -24.56
C ILE A 651 -8.08 48.79 -24.05
N VAL A 652 -7.61 49.98 -24.40
CA VAL A 652 -6.34 50.50 -23.87
C VAL A 652 -6.39 50.66 -22.34
N SER A 653 -7.50 51.16 -21.79
CA SER A 653 -7.68 51.25 -20.34
C SER A 653 -7.68 49.88 -19.66
N GLU A 654 -8.32 48.91 -20.29
CA GLU A 654 -8.36 47.53 -19.80
C GLU A 654 -6.99 46.86 -19.86
N MET A 655 -6.23 47.05 -20.94
CA MET A 655 -4.85 46.56 -21.07
C MET A 655 -3.93 47.15 -19.98
N LYS A 656 -4.04 48.45 -19.71
CA LYS A 656 -3.29 49.09 -18.62
C LYS A 656 -3.74 48.56 -17.26
N ARG A 657 -5.03 48.33 -17.06
CA ARG A 657 -5.56 47.71 -15.84
C ARG A 657 -5.02 46.29 -15.67
N HIS A 658 -4.98 45.50 -16.74
CA HIS A 658 -4.40 44.15 -16.77
C HIS A 658 -2.92 44.18 -16.37
N VAL A 659 -2.12 45.05 -16.98
CA VAL A 659 -0.69 45.23 -16.65
C VAL A 659 -0.50 45.62 -15.19
N ASN A 660 -1.24 46.60 -14.68
CA ASN A 660 -1.16 46.99 -13.27
C ASN A 660 -1.52 45.83 -12.34
N SER A 661 -2.58 45.09 -12.66
CA SER A 661 -3.02 43.92 -11.89
C SER A 661 -1.96 42.82 -11.92
N MET A 662 -1.40 42.47 -13.07
CA MET A 662 -0.41 41.40 -13.15
C MET A 662 0.85 41.79 -12.37
N ILE A 663 1.38 43.00 -12.59
CA ILE A 663 2.59 43.46 -11.91
C ILE A 663 2.39 43.60 -10.41
N SER A 664 1.22 44.02 -9.92
CA SER A 664 0.98 44.06 -8.46
C SER A 664 1.12 42.70 -7.79
N HIS A 665 0.85 41.61 -8.52
CA HIS A 665 0.99 40.24 -8.01
C HIS A 665 2.38 39.64 -8.23
N THR A 666 3.10 40.07 -9.26
CA THR A 666 4.36 39.44 -9.70
C THR A 666 5.61 40.25 -9.39
N LYS A 667 5.49 41.50 -8.95
CA LYS A 667 6.62 42.41 -8.74
C LYS A 667 7.71 41.79 -7.86
N GLY A 668 8.94 41.75 -8.37
CA GLY A 668 10.11 41.21 -7.69
C GLY A 668 10.16 39.68 -7.61
N LYS A 669 9.22 38.98 -8.25
CA LYS A 669 9.16 37.50 -8.27
C LYS A 669 9.61 36.91 -9.59
N LEU A 670 9.53 37.69 -10.68
CA LEU A 670 9.86 37.23 -12.03
C LEU A 670 11.21 37.77 -12.46
N GLN A 671 11.96 36.94 -13.19
CA GLN A 671 13.22 37.33 -13.80
C GLN A 671 12.98 38.00 -15.16
N HIS A 672 12.05 37.45 -15.94
CA HIS A 672 11.75 37.89 -17.30
C HIS A 672 10.23 37.95 -17.54
N TRP A 673 9.79 38.70 -18.55
CA TRP A 673 8.42 38.70 -19.09
C TRP A 673 8.43 38.56 -20.61
N ASP A 674 7.64 37.63 -21.13
CA ASP A 674 7.18 37.62 -22.52
C ASP A 674 6.01 38.59 -22.62
N VAL A 675 6.25 39.75 -23.24
CA VAL A 675 5.30 40.87 -23.18
C VAL A 675 4.10 40.61 -24.08
N ASN A 676 4.33 40.39 -25.37
CA ASN A 676 3.29 40.00 -26.30
C ASN A 676 3.79 38.76 -27.06
N ASN A 677 2.95 37.74 -27.08
CA ASN A 677 3.25 36.45 -27.68
C ASN A 677 2.73 36.42 -29.10
N GLU A 678 3.58 35.94 -30.02
CA GLU A 678 3.20 35.70 -31.42
C GLU A 678 2.70 36.94 -32.16
N ASN A 679 3.36 38.08 -31.97
CA ASN A 679 2.95 39.38 -32.54
C ASN A 679 2.95 39.35 -34.07
N LEU A 680 3.84 38.56 -34.68
CA LEU A 680 3.87 38.40 -36.13
C LEU A 680 2.67 37.61 -36.67
N HIS A 681 1.92 36.93 -35.81
CA HIS A 681 0.82 36.03 -36.18
C HIS A 681 -0.55 36.53 -35.75
N GLY A 682 -0.62 37.68 -35.06
CA GLY A 682 -1.88 38.29 -34.64
C GLY A 682 -1.76 39.79 -34.38
N ASP A 683 -2.71 40.56 -34.90
CA ASP A 683 -2.74 42.02 -34.89
C ASP A 683 -3.93 42.58 -34.07
N PHE A 684 -4.49 41.76 -33.16
CA PHE A 684 -5.71 42.10 -32.44
C PHE A 684 -5.58 43.45 -31.72
N TYR A 685 -4.52 43.63 -30.93
CA TYR A 685 -4.38 44.84 -30.12
C TYR A 685 -4.17 46.07 -31.00
N GLU A 686 -3.45 45.94 -32.10
CA GLU A 686 -3.22 47.01 -33.07
C GLU A 686 -4.55 47.45 -33.70
N ARG A 687 -5.37 46.50 -34.15
CA ARG A 687 -6.70 46.79 -34.73
C ARG A 687 -7.68 47.35 -33.72
N TYR A 688 -7.80 46.70 -32.57
CA TYR A 688 -8.84 47.02 -31.59
C TYR A 688 -8.48 48.21 -30.69
N THR A 689 -7.22 48.65 -30.65
CA THR A 689 -6.85 49.95 -30.05
C THR A 689 -6.73 51.05 -31.10
N GLY A 690 -6.65 50.70 -32.39
CA GLY A 690 -6.35 51.62 -33.48
C GLY A 690 -4.91 52.16 -33.46
N ASN A 691 -4.01 51.53 -32.71
CA ASN A 691 -2.62 51.96 -32.55
C ASN A 691 -1.66 50.87 -33.09
N PRO A 692 -0.98 51.10 -34.24
CA PRO A 692 -0.04 50.12 -34.80
C PRO A 692 1.21 49.91 -33.95
N ASP A 693 1.51 50.83 -33.03
CA ASP A 693 2.67 50.77 -32.13
C ASP A 693 2.31 50.30 -30.72
N VAL A 694 1.10 49.77 -30.49
CA VAL A 694 0.62 49.40 -29.16
C VAL A 694 1.53 48.39 -28.44
N THR A 695 2.22 47.53 -29.19
CA THR A 695 3.23 46.62 -28.63
C THR A 695 4.39 47.39 -27.97
N ASN A 696 4.84 48.52 -28.52
CA ASN A 696 5.87 49.38 -27.90
C ASN A 696 5.38 49.98 -26.58
N ASP A 697 4.10 50.36 -26.55
CA ASP A 697 3.45 50.89 -25.36
C ASP A 697 3.35 49.84 -24.25
N MET A 698 3.03 48.57 -24.58
CA MET A 698 2.97 47.46 -23.62
C MET A 698 4.30 47.30 -22.86
N PHE A 699 5.43 47.30 -23.58
CA PHE A 699 6.76 47.22 -22.97
C PHE A 699 7.04 48.41 -22.06
N THR A 700 6.68 49.61 -22.50
CA THR A 700 6.88 50.85 -21.74
C THR A 700 6.04 50.86 -20.45
N TRP A 701 4.80 50.40 -20.51
CA TRP A 701 3.92 50.32 -19.34
C TRP A 701 4.45 49.35 -18.29
N ILE A 702 4.91 48.16 -18.72
CA ILE A 702 5.45 47.14 -17.80
C ILE A 702 6.76 47.64 -17.17
N HIS A 703 7.70 48.14 -17.98
CA HIS A 703 9.00 48.62 -17.48
C HIS A 703 8.85 49.77 -16.47
N LYS A 704 7.87 50.65 -16.68
CA LYS A 704 7.57 51.74 -15.74
C LYS A 704 7.15 51.21 -14.35
N LEU A 705 6.42 50.10 -14.29
CA LEU A 705 5.92 49.52 -13.03
C LEU A 705 6.94 48.58 -12.36
N GLU A 706 7.73 47.89 -13.17
CA GLU A 706 8.75 46.92 -12.75
C GLU A 706 10.03 47.06 -13.59
N PRO A 707 10.90 48.04 -13.27
CA PRO A 707 12.09 48.31 -14.11
C PRO A 707 13.17 47.22 -14.05
N ASN A 708 13.11 46.34 -13.03
CA ASN A 708 14.11 45.30 -12.79
C ASN A 708 13.81 43.98 -13.49
N VAL A 709 12.63 43.82 -14.11
CA VAL A 709 12.29 42.61 -14.87
C VAL A 709 12.70 42.80 -16.33
N GLN A 710 13.32 41.77 -16.92
CA GLN A 710 13.74 41.86 -18.33
C GLN A 710 12.57 41.53 -19.25
N LEU A 711 12.37 42.33 -20.28
CA LEU A 711 11.23 42.21 -21.19
C LEU A 711 11.68 41.64 -22.54
N PHE A 712 10.93 40.65 -23.04
CA PHE A 712 11.23 39.91 -24.25
C PHE A 712 10.10 40.02 -25.27
N LEU A 713 10.49 40.14 -26.54
CA LEU A 713 9.64 39.72 -27.66
C LEU A 713 9.60 38.19 -27.66
N ASN A 714 8.46 37.56 -27.91
CA ASN A 714 8.37 36.11 -27.98
C ASN A 714 7.66 35.67 -29.26
N GLU A 715 8.38 34.98 -30.15
CA GLU A 715 7.87 34.70 -31.48
C GLU A 715 7.90 33.25 -31.96
N TYR A 716 6.78 32.86 -32.58
CA TYR A 716 6.57 31.57 -33.23
C TYR A 716 7.25 31.51 -34.60
N ASN A 717 7.73 30.31 -34.94
CA ASN A 717 8.37 29.97 -36.20
C ASN A 717 9.69 30.66 -36.54
N VAL A 718 10.32 31.39 -35.61
CA VAL A 718 11.65 31.98 -35.84
C VAL A 718 12.70 30.90 -36.10
N ALA A 719 12.60 29.74 -35.44
CA ALA A 719 13.52 28.62 -35.66
C ALA A 719 13.22 27.82 -36.96
N THR A 720 12.04 27.96 -37.55
CA THR A 720 11.52 27.08 -38.61
C THR A 720 11.30 27.79 -39.96
N LEU A 721 11.05 29.10 -39.97
CA LEU A 721 10.74 29.91 -41.16
C LEU A 721 11.67 31.14 -41.30
N SER A 722 12.18 31.35 -42.52
CA SER A 722 13.14 32.43 -42.83
C SER A 722 12.54 33.84 -42.75
N GLU A 723 11.28 33.98 -43.13
CA GLU A 723 10.49 35.19 -43.09
C GLU A 723 10.25 35.64 -41.65
N CYS A 724 9.89 34.73 -40.74
CA CYS A 724 9.77 35.00 -39.31
C CYS A 724 11.13 35.37 -38.70
N THR A 725 12.21 34.67 -39.10
CA THR A 725 13.59 35.01 -38.67
C THR A 725 13.95 36.46 -39.01
N THR A 726 13.63 36.89 -40.23
CA THR A 726 13.96 38.23 -40.71
C THR A 726 13.03 39.28 -40.08
N ALA A 727 11.74 38.97 -39.96
CA ALA A 727 10.73 39.87 -39.40
C ALA A 727 10.97 40.18 -37.91
N VAL A 728 11.22 39.16 -37.07
CA VAL A 728 11.49 39.39 -35.64
C VAL A 728 12.77 40.18 -35.43
N LYS A 729 13.81 39.93 -36.25
CA LYS A 729 15.06 40.71 -36.23
C LYS A 729 14.78 42.18 -36.53
N ASN A 730 14.04 42.46 -37.61
CA ASN A 730 13.74 43.83 -38.03
C ASN A 730 12.86 44.56 -37.01
N GLN A 731 11.88 43.88 -36.42
CA GLN A 731 11.05 44.42 -35.35
C GLN A 731 11.89 44.77 -34.12
N ALA A 732 12.75 43.86 -33.67
CA ALA A 732 13.64 44.12 -32.54
C ALA A 732 14.60 45.30 -32.79
N LEU A 733 15.17 45.41 -33.99
CA LEU A 733 16.00 46.56 -34.38
C LEU A 733 15.21 47.87 -34.38
N HIS A 734 13.98 47.85 -34.88
CA HIS A 734 13.10 49.02 -34.87
C HIS A 734 12.76 49.44 -33.43
N MET A 735 12.33 48.51 -32.58
CA MET A 735 12.02 48.74 -31.16
C MET A 735 13.22 49.31 -30.40
N LYS A 736 14.42 48.78 -30.65
CA LYS A 736 15.67 49.35 -30.11
C LYS A 736 15.91 50.77 -30.60
N LYS A 737 15.70 51.03 -31.89
CA LYS A 737 15.92 52.35 -32.50
C LYS A 737 14.98 53.41 -31.92
N VAL A 738 13.73 53.05 -31.63
CA VAL A 738 12.74 53.98 -31.04
C VAL A 738 12.72 53.99 -29.51
N GLY A 739 13.66 53.29 -28.87
CA GLY A 739 13.90 53.39 -27.42
C GLY A 739 12.99 52.54 -26.53
N VAL A 740 12.39 51.48 -27.06
CA VAL A 740 11.57 50.55 -26.27
C VAL A 740 12.45 49.73 -25.30
N PRO A 741 12.03 49.48 -24.04
CA PRO A 741 12.80 48.70 -23.06
C PRO A 741 12.79 47.18 -23.37
N LEU A 742 13.34 46.82 -24.53
CA LEU A 742 13.50 45.45 -25.02
C LEU A 742 14.86 44.88 -24.58
N HIS A 743 14.82 43.79 -23.82
CA HIS A 743 16.00 43.20 -23.18
C HIS A 743 16.46 41.88 -23.81
N GLY A 744 15.63 41.23 -24.63
CA GLY A 744 15.99 40.00 -25.33
C GLY A 744 14.94 39.54 -26.32
N ILE A 745 15.29 38.49 -27.07
CA ILE A 745 14.40 37.87 -28.08
C ILE A 745 14.13 36.42 -27.68
N GLY A 746 12.86 36.10 -27.49
CA GLY A 746 12.30 34.77 -27.31
C GLY A 746 12.07 34.12 -28.67
N VAL A 747 12.69 32.96 -28.87
CA VAL A 747 12.56 32.14 -30.06
C VAL A 747 11.83 30.87 -29.66
N GLN A 748 10.61 30.70 -30.14
CA GLN A 748 9.90 29.45 -29.98
C GLN A 748 10.49 28.42 -30.97
N GLY A 749 11.03 27.33 -30.42
CA GLY A 749 11.63 26.22 -31.12
C GLY A 749 10.65 25.05 -31.25
N HIS A 750 9.48 25.29 -31.86
CA HIS A 750 8.51 24.25 -32.17
C HIS A 750 8.87 23.54 -33.49
N PHE A 751 9.61 22.45 -33.40
CA PHE A 751 9.96 21.63 -34.56
C PHE A 751 8.89 20.56 -34.76
N HIS A 752 8.32 20.49 -35.96
CA HIS A 752 7.24 19.55 -36.29
C HIS A 752 7.73 18.16 -36.75
N ASN A 753 9.04 17.93 -36.80
CA ASN A 753 9.70 16.63 -37.01
C ASN A 753 11.15 16.67 -36.47
N SER A 754 11.80 15.52 -36.31
CA SER A 754 13.20 15.42 -35.84
C SER A 754 14.27 15.66 -36.91
N ASN A 755 13.91 15.76 -38.20
CA ASN A 755 14.84 15.96 -39.30
C ASN A 755 15.21 17.45 -39.44
N ILE A 756 15.87 17.96 -38.41
CA ILE A 756 16.22 19.37 -38.29
C ILE A 756 17.56 19.60 -38.98
N ASP A 757 17.58 20.44 -40.01
CA ASP A 757 18.83 20.90 -40.59
C ASP A 757 19.53 21.85 -39.61
N MET A 758 20.55 21.31 -38.94
CA MET A 758 21.34 22.03 -37.94
C MET A 758 22.13 23.21 -38.52
N THR A 759 22.48 23.17 -39.81
CA THR A 759 23.19 24.28 -40.48
C THR A 759 22.23 25.45 -40.68
N THR A 760 21.02 25.16 -41.17
CA THR A 760 19.98 26.17 -41.34
C THR A 760 19.50 26.73 -40.01
N LEU A 761 19.31 25.88 -38.99
CA LEU A 761 18.94 26.34 -37.65
C LEU A 761 20.01 27.24 -37.04
N LYS A 762 21.30 26.89 -37.18
CA LYS A 762 22.39 27.74 -36.73
C LYS A 762 22.38 29.09 -37.46
N TYR A 763 22.23 29.08 -38.78
CA TYR A 763 22.18 30.31 -39.59
C TYR A 763 21.06 31.25 -39.12
N ARG A 764 19.88 30.72 -38.77
CA ARG A 764 18.77 31.54 -38.25
C ARG A 764 19.10 32.16 -36.90
N LEU A 765 19.73 31.42 -35.99
CA LEU A 765 20.20 31.97 -34.70
C LEU A 765 21.28 33.05 -34.90
N ASP A 766 22.23 32.83 -35.82
CA ASP A 766 23.26 33.82 -36.17
C ASP A 766 22.58 35.12 -36.68
N LYS A 767 21.52 35.01 -37.50
CA LYS A 767 20.77 36.16 -38.02
C LYS A 767 20.04 36.95 -36.94
N VAL A 768 19.40 36.29 -35.99
CA VAL A 768 18.75 36.96 -34.84
C VAL A 768 19.80 37.60 -33.92
N ALA A 769 20.96 36.96 -33.77
CA ALA A 769 22.06 37.47 -32.96
C ALA A 769 22.65 38.80 -33.49
N GLU A 770 22.49 39.11 -34.78
CA GLU A 770 22.88 40.41 -35.37
C GLU A 770 22.17 41.61 -34.70
N THR A 771 21.06 41.39 -33.99
CA THR A 771 20.41 42.44 -33.19
C THR A 771 21.24 42.89 -31.98
N GLY A 772 22.21 42.07 -31.55
CA GLY A 772 22.99 42.25 -30.34
C GLY A 772 22.21 42.02 -29.03
N LEU A 773 20.98 41.48 -29.11
CA LEU A 773 20.18 41.09 -27.94
C LEU A 773 20.42 39.62 -27.58
N PRO A 774 20.31 39.23 -26.29
CA PRO A 774 20.36 37.84 -25.89
C PRO A 774 19.15 37.07 -26.44
N ILE A 775 19.41 35.85 -26.89
CA ILE A 775 18.39 34.91 -27.37
C ILE A 775 18.02 33.98 -26.22
N TRP A 776 16.72 33.85 -25.98
CA TRP A 776 16.16 32.80 -25.14
C TRP A 776 15.35 31.88 -26.03
N ILE A 777 15.66 30.59 -25.99
CA ILE A 777 14.73 29.60 -26.54
C ILE A 777 13.65 29.46 -25.49
N THR A 778 12.48 30.04 -25.77
CA THR A 778 11.40 30.19 -24.81
C THR A 778 10.48 28.98 -24.79
N GLU A 779 10.39 28.28 -25.91
CA GLU A 779 9.48 27.16 -26.09
C GLU A 779 10.15 26.11 -26.99
N LEU A 780 10.96 25.22 -26.40
CA LEU A 780 11.55 24.13 -27.16
C LEU A 780 10.64 22.90 -27.13
N THR A 781 10.23 22.47 -28.31
CA THR A 781 9.58 21.18 -28.54
C THR A 781 10.09 20.55 -29.83
N ILE A 782 10.38 19.26 -29.80
CA ILE A 782 10.70 18.51 -31.02
C ILE A 782 9.64 17.44 -31.16
N LYS A 783 8.74 17.64 -32.11
CA LYS A 783 7.70 16.67 -32.42
C LYS A 783 8.37 15.52 -33.13
N GLU A 784 8.45 14.41 -32.43
CA GLU A 784 8.95 13.18 -32.99
C GLU A 784 8.36 12.04 -32.17
N PRO A 785 7.41 11.29 -32.74
CA PRO A 785 6.86 10.10 -32.09
C PRO A 785 7.99 9.15 -31.67
N ASP A 786 9.05 9.07 -32.50
CA ASP A 786 10.19 8.23 -32.24
C ASP A 786 11.08 8.80 -31.12
N GLU A 787 10.88 8.41 -29.86
CA GLU A 787 11.61 8.99 -28.72
C GLU A 787 13.15 8.93 -28.82
N ASN A 788 13.72 7.99 -29.56
CA ASN A 788 15.18 7.83 -29.72
C ASN A 788 15.72 8.78 -30.80
N LYS A 789 15.00 8.97 -31.91
CA LYS A 789 15.26 10.03 -32.88
C LYS A 789 15.01 11.39 -32.25
N LYS A 790 13.96 11.53 -31.44
CA LYS A 790 13.70 12.72 -30.61
C LYS A 790 14.85 12.97 -29.66
N ALA A 791 15.36 11.95 -28.97
CA ALA A 791 16.51 12.08 -28.08
C ALA A 791 17.77 12.55 -28.83
N SER A 792 18.00 12.00 -30.03
CA SER A 792 19.14 12.37 -30.88
C SER A 792 19.01 13.80 -31.41
N ALA A 793 17.84 14.17 -31.92
CA ALA A 793 17.54 15.53 -32.38
C ALA A 793 17.57 16.54 -31.22
N LEU A 794 17.04 16.18 -30.06
CA LEU A 794 17.09 17.00 -28.85
C LEU A 794 18.51 17.19 -28.36
N GLU A 795 19.36 16.16 -28.37
CA GLU A 795 20.79 16.31 -28.08
C GLU A 795 21.45 17.30 -29.05
N ASN A 796 21.23 17.14 -30.36
CA ASN A 796 21.82 18.02 -31.38
C ASN A 796 21.36 19.47 -31.22
N VAL A 797 20.06 19.68 -31.05
CA VAL A 797 19.45 21.02 -30.88
C VAL A 797 19.90 21.66 -29.58
N LEU A 798 19.84 20.95 -28.44
CA LEU A 798 20.32 21.49 -27.17
C LEU A 798 21.82 21.76 -27.18
N THR A 799 22.62 20.94 -27.84
CA THR A 799 24.07 21.17 -27.98
C THR A 799 24.36 22.40 -28.82
N LEU A 800 23.64 22.60 -29.94
CA LEU A 800 23.74 23.82 -30.74
C LEU A 800 23.34 25.04 -29.90
N PHE A 801 22.19 25.00 -29.23
CA PHE A 801 21.71 26.10 -28.40
C PHE A 801 22.69 26.42 -27.26
N PHE A 802 23.18 25.41 -26.55
CA PHE A 802 24.11 25.59 -25.44
C PHE A 802 25.49 26.11 -25.87
N SER A 803 25.92 25.78 -27.10
CA SER A 803 27.21 26.25 -27.66
C SER A 803 27.10 27.62 -28.35
N HIS A 804 25.91 28.08 -28.71
CA HIS A 804 25.73 29.34 -29.42
C HIS A 804 25.92 30.56 -28.48
N PRO A 805 26.82 31.51 -28.80
CA PRO A 805 27.24 32.56 -27.88
C PRO A 805 26.14 33.58 -27.51
N ALA A 806 25.14 33.74 -28.37
CA ALA A 806 24.00 34.63 -28.12
C ALA A 806 22.84 33.95 -27.37
N VAL A 807 22.83 32.62 -27.24
CA VAL A 807 21.77 31.91 -26.52
C VAL A 807 22.11 31.89 -25.02
N GLU A 808 21.24 32.47 -24.21
CA GLU A 808 21.46 32.60 -22.76
C GLU A 808 20.55 31.72 -21.90
N GLY A 809 19.49 31.17 -22.50
CA GLY A 809 18.59 30.26 -21.81
C GLY A 809 17.77 29.42 -22.76
N VAL A 810 17.40 28.23 -22.30
CA VAL A 810 16.50 27.31 -22.99
C VAL A 810 15.42 26.89 -22.01
N LEU A 811 14.16 27.08 -22.41
CA LEU A 811 12.97 26.64 -21.71
C LEU A 811 12.28 25.58 -22.56
N LEU A 812 11.99 24.45 -21.94
CA LEU A 812 11.22 23.38 -22.55
C LEU A 812 9.74 23.74 -22.43
N TRP A 813 8.99 23.66 -23.52
CA TRP A 813 7.57 24.01 -23.50
C TRP A 813 6.73 22.85 -22.99
N GLY A 814 6.66 22.75 -21.67
CA GLY A 814 6.23 21.52 -21.01
C GLY A 814 7.26 20.41 -21.20
N PHE A 815 7.03 19.31 -20.50
CA PHE A 815 7.89 18.14 -20.63
C PHE A 815 7.15 16.83 -20.41
N TRP A 816 5.90 16.91 -19.97
CA TRP A 816 5.14 15.78 -19.46
C TRP A 816 3.93 15.54 -20.40
N ASP A 817 3.81 14.33 -20.94
CA ASP A 817 2.80 13.99 -21.96
C ASP A 817 1.35 14.27 -21.50
N GLY A 818 1.09 14.25 -20.19
CA GLY A 818 -0.24 14.40 -19.61
C GLY A 818 -0.63 15.85 -19.31
N ALA A 819 0.22 16.82 -19.67
CA ALA A 819 -0.08 18.25 -19.60
C ALA A 819 0.43 19.07 -20.80
N ILE A 820 1.27 18.49 -21.66
CA ILE A 820 1.76 19.14 -22.88
C ILE A 820 0.72 19.01 -23.99
N TYR A 821 0.73 19.95 -24.95
CA TYR A 821 -0.27 20.00 -26.03
C TYR A 821 -0.11 18.90 -27.09
N ASP A 822 1.06 18.27 -27.14
CA ASP A 822 1.36 17.20 -28.10
C ASP A 822 2.30 16.18 -27.45
N THR A 823 1.83 14.95 -27.29
CA THR A 823 2.58 13.86 -26.63
C THR A 823 3.87 13.52 -27.38
N ASP A 824 3.92 13.76 -28.70
CA ASP A 824 5.11 13.54 -29.51
C ASP A 824 6.22 14.52 -29.20
N VAL A 825 5.95 15.59 -28.45
CA VAL A 825 6.98 16.52 -27.97
C VAL A 825 7.41 16.27 -26.51
N ALA A 826 6.75 15.36 -25.80
CA ALA A 826 7.01 15.11 -24.38
C ALA A 826 8.43 14.56 -24.13
N LEU A 827 8.95 14.84 -22.95
CA LEU A 827 10.21 14.27 -22.42
C LEU A 827 9.96 13.28 -21.28
N ALA A 828 8.75 13.24 -20.74
CA ALA A 828 8.34 12.35 -19.68
C ALA A 828 6.95 11.82 -20.01
N ASN A 829 6.84 10.50 -19.92
CA ASN A 829 5.64 9.77 -20.21
C ASN A 829 5.20 8.97 -19.01
N GLY A 830 4.01 8.43 -19.13
CA GLY A 830 3.29 7.73 -18.11
C GLY A 830 3.27 8.22 -16.68
N PRO A 831 2.44 7.59 -15.83
CA PRO A 831 2.04 8.16 -14.58
C PRO A 831 3.02 8.73 -13.64
N ASN A 832 4.16 8.16 -13.59
CA ASN A 832 5.08 8.55 -12.58
C ASN A 832 6.00 9.67 -13.09
N VAL A 833 5.60 10.39 -14.16
CA VAL A 833 6.39 11.38 -14.91
C VAL A 833 7.72 10.75 -15.29
N ALA A 834 7.63 9.54 -15.83
CA ALA A 834 8.82 8.76 -16.11
C ALA A 834 9.54 9.35 -17.31
N ALA A 835 10.79 9.77 -17.12
CA ALA A 835 11.59 10.32 -18.21
C ALA A 835 11.67 9.32 -19.38
N ASN A 836 11.22 9.74 -20.56
CA ASN A 836 11.29 8.97 -21.78
C ASN A 836 12.72 9.03 -22.37
N ALA A 837 12.99 8.46 -23.55
CA ALA A 837 14.36 8.47 -24.07
C ALA A 837 14.95 9.89 -24.21
N ALA A 838 14.14 10.84 -24.68
CA ALA A 838 14.54 12.24 -24.79
C ALA A 838 14.70 12.92 -23.41
N GLY A 839 13.84 12.61 -22.43
CA GLY A 839 13.98 13.11 -21.06
C GLY A 839 15.20 12.56 -20.33
N ARG A 840 15.52 11.28 -20.49
CA ARG A 840 16.75 10.68 -19.93
C ARG A 840 17.99 11.30 -20.57
N LYS A 841 17.93 11.57 -21.87
CA LYS A 841 19.02 12.24 -22.59
C LYS A 841 19.22 13.68 -22.10
N TYR A 842 18.14 14.44 -21.93
CA TYR A 842 18.18 15.75 -21.30
C TYR A 842 18.82 15.70 -19.92
N GLN A 843 18.36 14.79 -19.04
CA GLN A 843 18.93 14.59 -17.71
C GLN A 843 20.41 14.23 -17.75
N GLN A 844 20.85 13.38 -18.67
CA GLN A 844 22.26 13.03 -18.85
C GLN A 844 23.09 14.27 -19.19
N LEU A 845 22.65 15.08 -20.15
CA LEU A 845 23.36 16.30 -20.57
C LEU A 845 23.50 17.28 -19.40
N ILE A 846 22.40 17.64 -18.74
CA ILE A 846 22.42 18.68 -17.69
C ILE A 846 23.01 18.18 -16.37
N ASN A 847 22.89 16.89 -16.04
CA ASN A 847 23.33 16.37 -14.74
C ASN A 847 24.68 15.69 -14.76
N GLN A 848 25.19 15.33 -15.93
CA GLN A 848 26.43 14.58 -16.06
C GLN A 848 27.38 15.27 -17.05
N SER A 849 26.98 15.43 -18.31
CA SER A 849 27.88 15.86 -19.39
C SER A 849 28.30 17.33 -19.30
N TRP A 850 27.40 18.23 -18.89
CA TRP A 850 27.66 19.67 -18.79
C TRP A 850 27.89 20.12 -17.34
N LYS A 851 28.65 19.33 -16.58
CA LYS A 851 29.11 19.66 -15.21
C LYS A 851 30.62 19.49 -15.06
N SER A 852 31.20 20.27 -14.16
CA SER A 852 32.64 20.20 -13.85
C SER A 852 32.87 19.85 -12.38
N ASN A 853 33.71 18.85 -12.14
CA ASN A 853 34.29 18.57 -10.83
C ASN A 853 35.80 18.53 -10.98
N VAL A 854 36.50 19.37 -10.22
CA VAL A 854 37.97 19.47 -10.30
C VAL A 854 38.57 18.99 -8.99
N ASN A 855 39.60 18.16 -9.08
CA ASN A 855 40.46 17.79 -7.97
C ASN A 855 41.90 17.99 -8.43
N SER A 856 42.60 18.97 -7.85
CA SER A 856 43.94 19.35 -8.26
C SER A 856 44.84 19.55 -7.06
N GLN A 857 46.10 19.14 -7.18
CA GLN A 857 47.13 19.50 -6.22
C GLN A 857 47.65 20.91 -6.53
N MET A 858 47.88 21.70 -5.49
CA MET A 858 48.42 23.04 -5.62
C MET A 858 49.85 22.97 -6.14
N SER A 859 50.15 23.70 -7.22
CA SER A 859 51.48 23.76 -7.80
C SER A 859 52.48 24.47 -6.88
N THR A 860 53.78 24.33 -7.15
CA THR A 860 54.86 25.04 -6.44
C THR A 860 54.73 26.56 -6.49
N ASN A 861 53.97 27.09 -7.45
CA ASN A 861 53.70 28.51 -7.61
C ASN A 861 52.37 28.93 -6.97
N HIS A 862 51.79 28.07 -6.11
CA HIS A 862 50.55 28.26 -5.35
C HIS A 862 49.28 28.55 -6.18
N ASN A 863 49.31 28.25 -7.48
CA ASN A 863 48.20 28.49 -8.39
C ASN A 863 47.55 27.18 -8.86
N VAL A 864 46.22 27.21 -9.04
CA VAL A 864 45.43 26.16 -9.69
C VAL A 864 44.63 26.80 -10.82
N HIS A 865 44.83 26.29 -12.03
CA HIS A 865 44.09 26.71 -13.22
C HIS A 865 43.22 25.54 -13.71
N SER A 866 41.95 25.80 -14.02
CA SER A 866 41.03 24.79 -14.54
C SER A 866 39.93 25.40 -15.39
N SER A 867 39.60 24.74 -16.50
CA SER A 867 38.45 25.08 -17.32
C SER A 867 37.22 24.38 -16.76
N VAL A 868 36.19 25.14 -16.40
CA VAL A 868 34.93 24.63 -15.84
C VAL A 868 33.73 25.28 -16.53
N PHE A 869 32.58 24.60 -16.54
CA PHE A 869 31.34 25.22 -17.01
C PHE A 869 30.96 26.42 -16.12
N ARG A 870 30.33 27.44 -16.69
CA ARG A 870 29.81 28.59 -15.93
C ARG A 870 28.80 28.12 -14.89
N GLY A 871 28.84 28.68 -13.69
CA GLY A 871 27.95 28.25 -12.60
C GLY A 871 28.50 28.51 -11.21
N ASP A 872 27.75 28.06 -10.21
CA ASP A 872 28.12 28.18 -8.80
C ASP A 872 28.96 26.98 -8.36
N TYR A 873 30.04 27.24 -7.64
CA TYR A 873 30.98 26.24 -7.17
C TYR A 873 31.15 26.30 -5.65
N LEU A 874 31.32 25.13 -5.05
CA LEU A 874 31.88 24.96 -3.72
C LEU A 874 33.36 24.63 -3.87
N LEU A 875 34.22 25.48 -3.30
CA LEU A 875 35.64 25.27 -3.16
C LEU A 875 35.95 24.65 -1.80
N ASN A 876 36.76 23.61 -1.79
CA ASN A 876 37.38 23.09 -0.58
C ASN A 876 38.90 23.02 -0.78
N VAL A 877 39.66 23.64 0.12
CA VAL A 877 41.12 23.50 0.20
C VAL A 877 41.45 22.63 1.41
N LYS A 878 42.25 21.59 1.20
CA LYS A 878 42.65 20.65 2.24
C LYS A 878 44.17 20.56 2.38
N HIS A 879 44.65 20.46 3.61
CA HIS A 879 46.04 20.14 3.98
C HIS A 879 46.08 18.80 4.72
N ASN A 880 46.87 17.83 4.26
CA ASN A 880 46.94 16.48 4.84
C ASN A 880 45.55 15.85 5.11
N GLY A 881 44.63 16.01 4.17
CA GLY A 881 43.25 15.48 4.26
C GLY A 881 42.27 16.30 5.12
N ARG A 882 42.75 17.27 5.91
CA ARG A 882 41.92 18.15 6.74
C ARG A 882 41.47 19.37 5.93
N LEU A 883 40.20 19.74 6.03
CA LEU A 883 39.66 20.97 5.45
C LEU A 883 40.26 22.17 6.18
N ILE A 884 40.92 23.05 5.43
CA ILE A 884 41.54 24.27 5.96
C ILE A 884 40.88 25.53 5.43
N HIS A 885 40.19 25.46 4.29
CA HIS A 885 39.43 26.57 3.75
C HIS A 885 38.26 26.05 2.91
N GLN A 886 37.15 26.76 2.95
CA GLN A 886 35.97 26.49 2.14
C GLN A 886 35.38 27.82 1.70
N ASP A 887 35.03 27.92 0.42
CA ASP A 887 34.40 29.12 -0.13
C ASP A 887 33.37 28.78 -1.22
N ASN A 888 32.49 29.72 -1.50
CA ASN A 888 31.45 29.62 -2.50
C ASN A 888 31.59 30.77 -3.49
N PHE A 889 31.63 30.44 -4.77
CA PHE A 889 31.81 31.46 -5.80
C PHE A 889 31.07 31.12 -7.09
N HIS A 890 30.85 32.14 -7.91
CA HIS A 890 30.23 32.03 -9.21
C HIS A 890 31.26 32.24 -10.32
N VAL A 891 31.27 31.36 -11.32
CA VAL A 891 32.07 31.50 -12.55
C VAL A 891 31.18 32.06 -13.65
N GLY A 892 31.37 33.34 -13.97
CA GLY A 892 30.66 34.04 -15.05
C GLY A 892 31.38 34.00 -16.40
N LYS A 893 30.91 34.78 -17.38
CA LYS A 893 31.48 34.82 -18.74
C LYS A 893 32.96 35.22 -18.78
N SER A 894 33.39 36.11 -17.90
CA SER A 894 34.78 36.58 -17.76
C SER A 894 35.71 35.62 -17.02
N GLY A 895 35.21 34.44 -16.62
CA GLY A 895 35.89 33.57 -15.67
C GLY A 895 35.86 34.14 -14.24
N LYS A 896 36.56 33.46 -13.32
CA LYS A 896 36.71 33.91 -11.94
C LYS A 896 38.12 33.62 -11.46
N SER A 897 38.84 34.67 -11.06
CA SER A 897 40.07 34.55 -10.28
C SER A 897 39.73 34.70 -8.80
N LEU A 898 40.27 33.82 -7.97
CA LEU A 898 40.13 33.84 -6.52
C LEU A 898 41.52 33.83 -5.90
N THR A 899 41.78 34.78 -5.01
CA THR A 899 42.96 34.78 -4.16
C THR A 899 42.52 34.36 -2.76
N ILE A 900 43.06 33.24 -2.28
CA ILE A 900 42.69 32.67 -0.98
C ILE A 900 43.87 32.86 -0.06
N ASN A 901 43.67 33.69 0.97
CA ASN A 901 44.67 33.90 2.00
C ASN A 901 44.50 32.82 3.06
N LEU A 902 45.39 31.83 3.05
CA LEU A 902 45.47 30.82 4.10
C LEU A 902 46.32 31.40 5.24
N GLN A 903 45.69 31.86 6.33
CA GLN A 903 46.44 32.41 7.48
C GLN A 903 47.21 31.28 8.21
N GLY A 904 48.54 31.34 8.22
CA GLY A 904 49.45 30.44 8.95
C GLY A 904 50.92 30.62 8.53
N ASN A 905 51.86 30.41 9.47
CA ASN A 905 53.31 30.64 9.32
C ASN A 905 53.90 30.00 8.04
N SER A 906 54.65 30.77 7.26
CA SER A 906 55.06 30.54 5.87
C SER A 906 56.11 29.43 5.62
N SER A 907 56.29 28.50 6.55
CA SER A 907 57.36 27.48 6.48
C SER A 907 56.87 26.03 6.39
N LEU A 908 55.56 25.79 6.26
CA LEU A 908 55.00 24.43 6.36
C LEU A 908 54.05 24.00 5.22
N PHE A 909 54.00 24.70 4.09
CA PHE A 909 52.93 24.49 3.10
C PHE A 909 53.43 24.08 1.72
N SER A 910 53.95 22.87 1.57
CA SER A 910 54.36 22.34 0.27
C SER A 910 53.28 21.54 -0.47
N PHE A 911 52.17 21.13 0.17
CA PHE A 911 51.14 20.30 -0.53
C PHE A 911 49.69 20.54 -0.04
N HIS A 912 48.88 21.24 -0.84
CA HIS A 912 47.44 21.39 -0.62
C HIS A 912 46.64 20.77 -1.76
N ASN A 913 45.51 20.13 -1.44
CA ASN A 913 44.55 19.63 -2.44
C ASN A 913 43.37 20.59 -2.55
N VAL A 914 43.04 20.99 -3.77
CA VAL A 914 41.93 21.89 -4.13
C VAL A 914 40.83 21.07 -4.81
N TYR A 915 39.63 21.13 -4.23
CA TYR A 915 38.44 20.48 -4.79
C TYR A 915 37.40 21.54 -5.16
N LEU A 916 37.02 21.57 -6.45
CA LEU A 916 35.89 22.36 -6.94
C LEU A 916 34.74 21.44 -7.29
N ARG A 917 33.57 21.70 -6.69
CA ARG A 917 32.35 20.97 -6.97
C ARG A 917 31.27 21.92 -7.48
N HIS A 918 30.77 21.69 -8.70
CA HIS A 918 29.63 22.45 -9.22
C HIS A 918 28.43 22.21 -8.27
N LYS A 919 27.90 23.29 -7.71
CA LYS A 919 26.79 23.23 -6.75
C LYS A 919 25.50 22.75 -7.40
N TYR A 920 24.74 21.97 -6.64
CA TYR A 920 23.43 21.51 -7.03
C TYR A 920 22.36 22.50 -6.52
N LEU A 921 21.35 22.78 -7.36
CA LEU A 921 19.97 22.96 -6.91
C LEU A 921 19.24 21.63 -7.10
N VAL A 922 19.42 20.67 -6.18
CA VAL A 922 18.55 19.52 -5.82
C VAL A 922 19.31 18.68 -4.80
N ASN A 923 18.86 18.78 -3.56
CA ASN A 923 19.10 17.83 -2.50
C ASN A 923 18.48 16.49 -2.89
N LYS A 924 19.18 15.37 -2.62
CA LYS A 924 18.64 14.01 -2.70
C LYS A 924 17.21 13.95 -2.15
N ARG A 925 16.22 13.73 -3.02
CA ARG A 925 14.99 12.97 -2.80
C ARG A 925 14.30 12.84 -4.14
#